data_AF-A0A2J6HKY1-F1
#
_entry.id   AF-A0A2J6HKY1-F1
#
_cell.length_a   1.000
_cell.length_b   1.000
_cell.length_c   1.000
_cell.angle_alpha   90.00
_cell.angle_beta   90.00
_cell.angle_gamma   90.00
#
_symmetry.space_group_name_H-M   'P 1'
#
loop_
_entity.id
_entity.type
_entity.pdbx_description
1 polymer ?
#
loop_
_entity_poly.entity_id
_entity_poly.type
_entity_poly.pdbx_seq_one_letter_code
_entity_poly.pdbx_strand_id
1 'polypeptide(L)'
;NSYEEGFTPFDPSYGYYDNIWQGFDYLFSRAQTAGPGSGIYFEDPHPFGLNYSTAAVMMAIGSSRLPSYTINYPENPVVHELTFLQLMQEMVNYLAGSQQPDGSWDGDNIVSGNVAFGLLYAEAFGIEVPSSLKDKLSLWIDETQDDISQGGMQFPGGEPNMFHTAHIMVEMALVGDNVADNRVQNAVNYLADHWCHPEWDNMWNDQYVELFYTIMKAFKLFEIETIITCEGEIDWFTDLVNRTYRIPQHPEEGYWWCAWGVSTDLATCLALLTMEGDIPIPSDDCYPPVISGIQLPPDPVSMDDQPVTVTVYYDDPDFVQGNAYSCEFNFGDGSDVETTTSSELYCTSPGHYYSLPGVYSLTAAVSDGCGDPVSLTSTEYIVIYDPSEGFVTGGGWIESPEGAYLPDPTLTGTANFGFVSKYKKGQSVPDGNTQFQFHAADMNFHSTSYDWLIITRHKAMYKGEGEINGDGWYGFQLSAIDEELTPSTDVDLFRIRIWDKNNNDELVYDNQVGEGDPNADPTIAIEGGNIKIHSGHKAANADGFSDELNVEVPEKCILFQNYPNPAKHSTTIRFGIPEDTHVLLKIYDMTGNIVNVLTNQNFTAGYHTVEFNTNHLAEGVYFIRLQADKNSAFGKMIKKK
;
A
#
# COMPACT_ATOMS: atom_id res chain seq x y z
N ASN A 1 19.46 -12.36 -0.24
CA ASN A 1 20.57 -11.84 -1.09
C ASN A 1 20.23 -10.61 -1.92
N SER A 2 19.49 -10.67 -3.05
CA SER A 2 19.30 -9.46 -3.88
C SER A 2 18.62 -8.32 -3.12
N TYR A 3 17.59 -8.65 -2.33
CA TYR A 3 16.85 -7.70 -1.48
C TYR A 3 17.72 -7.10 -0.36
N GLU A 4 18.67 -7.87 0.19
CA GLU A 4 19.65 -7.37 1.17
C GLU A 4 20.65 -6.38 0.55
N GLU A 5 20.93 -6.53 -0.75
CA GLU A 5 21.74 -5.59 -1.54
C GLU A 5 20.90 -4.43 -2.11
N GLY A 6 19.58 -4.41 -1.86
CA GLY A 6 18.65 -3.41 -2.36
C GLY A 6 18.36 -3.53 -3.86
N PHE A 7 18.44 -4.73 -4.44
CA PHE A 7 18.06 -5.04 -5.82
C PHE A 7 16.90 -6.04 -5.90
N THR A 8 15.97 -5.83 -6.84
CA THR A 8 15.04 -6.92 -7.16
C THR A 8 15.86 -8.04 -7.81
N PRO A 9 15.48 -9.31 -7.65
CA PRO A 9 16.12 -10.40 -8.38
C PRO A 9 16.10 -10.16 -9.91
N PHE A 10 15.16 -9.36 -10.40
CA PHE A 10 14.99 -9.01 -11.82
C PHE A 10 15.51 -7.61 -12.18
N ASP A 11 16.32 -6.99 -11.31
CA ASP A 11 17.02 -5.75 -11.64
C ASP A 11 18.26 -6.08 -12.48
N PRO A 12 18.43 -5.55 -13.70
CA PRO A 12 19.64 -5.75 -14.51
C PRO A 12 20.97 -5.42 -13.82
N SER A 13 20.91 -4.65 -12.74
CA SER A 13 22.05 -4.25 -11.90
C SER A 13 22.42 -5.29 -10.85
N TYR A 14 21.54 -6.24 -10.53
CA TYR A 14 21.85 -7.32 -9.61
C TYR A 14 22.89 -8.26 -10.25
N GLY A 15 23.95 -8.58 -9.50
CA GLY A 15 25.07 -9.38 -10.03
C GLY A 15 24.70 -10.77 -10.55
N TYR A 16 23.52 -11.29 -10.18
CA TYR A 16 22.98 -12.56 -10.64
C TYR A 16 21.72 -12.42 -11.52
N TYR A 17 21.41 -11.23 -12.03
CA TYR A 17 20.27 -10.98 -12.92
C TYR A 17 20.23 -11.95 -14.11
N ASP A 18 21.37 -12.07 -14.81
CA ASP A 18 21.46 -12.95 -15.98
C ASP A 18 21.26 -14.43 -15.58
N ASN A 19 21.69 -14.83 -14.38
CA ASN A 19 21.49 -16.19 -13.88
C ASN A 19 20.01 -16.46 -13.61
N ILE A 20 19.28 -15.48 -13.09
CA ILE A 20 17.84 -15.59 -12.82
C ILE A 20 17.08 -15.75 -14.14
N TRP A 21 17.35 -14.91 -15.14
CA TRP A 21 16.69 -15.04 -16.44
C TRP A 21 17.09 -16.30 -17.19
N GLN A 22 18.34 -16.76 -17.09
CA GLN A 22 18.72 -18.08 -17.61
C GLN A 22 17.94 -19.21 -16.93
N GLY A 23 17.66 -19.09 -15.63
CA GLY A 23 16.77 -19.99 -14.90
C GLY A 23 15.35 -19.97 -15.47
N PHE A 24 14.77 -18.78 -15.66
CA PHE A 24 13.44 -18.65 -16.26
C PHE A 24 13.38 -19.14 -17.71
N ASP A 25 14.39 -18.84 -18.53
CA ASP A 25 14.49 -19.35 -19.91
C ASP A 25 14.56 -20.87 -19.93
N TYR A 26 15.31 -21.47 -19.00
CA TYR A 26 15.28 -22.92 -18.82
C TYR A 26 13.85 -23.41 -18.50
N LEU A 27 13.15 -22.79 -17.55
CA LEU A 27 11.77 -23.15 -17.24
C LEU A 27 10.84 -22.99 -18.45
N PHE A 28 10.89 -21.85 -19.15
CA PHE A 28 10.08 -21.60 -20.35
C PHE A 28 10.36 -22.59 -21.48
N SER A 29 11.61 -23.06 -21.61
CA SER A 29 11.96 -24.12 -22.56
C SER A 29 11.30 -25.47 -22.24
N ARG A 30 10.87 -25.69 -20.99
CA ARG A 30 10.20 -26.92 -20.53
C ARG A 30 8.67 -26.83 -20.53
N ALA A 31 8.10 -25.68 -20.83
CA ALA A 31 6.65 -25.50 -20.81
C ALA A 31 5.98 -26.26 -21.96
N GLN A 32 4.95 -27.03 -21.65
CA GLN A 32 4.16 -27.83 -22.58
C GLN A 32 2.67 -27.57 -22.37
N THR A 33 1.87 -27.63 -23.44
CA THR A 33 0.40 -27.59 -23.32
C THR A 33 -0.16 -28.98 -23.09
N ALA A 34 -1.12 -29.12 -22.17
CA ALA A 34 -1.88 -30.37 -21.98
C ALA A 34 -2.99 -30.56 -23.03
N GLY A 35 -3.18 -29.59 -23.93
CA GLY A 35 -4.25 -29.55 -24.92
C GLY A 35 -5.05 -28.25 -24.84
N PRO A 36 -5.91 -27.95 -25.84
CA PRO A 36 -6.68 -26.70 -25.87
C PRO A 36 -7.58 -26.55 -24.63
N GLY A 37 -7.31 -25.53 -23.81
CA GLY A 37 -8.06 -25.25 -22.59
C GLY A 37 -7.76 -26.19 -21.42
N SER A 38 -6.72 -27.02 -21.52
CA SER A 38 -6.30 -27.97 -20.48
C SER A 38 -5.09 -27.50 -19.66
N GLY A 39 -4.67 -26.25 -19.84
CA GLY A 39 -3.57 -25.66 -19.10
C GLY A 39 -2.17 -25.93 -19.67
N ILE A 40 -1.18 -25.42 -18.93
CA ILE A 40 0.26 -25.52 -19.22
C ILE A 40 0.93 -26.25 -18.05
N TYR A 41 1.83 -27.18 -18.35
CA TYR A 41 2.67 -27.89 -17.39
C TYR A 41 4.14 -27.80 -17.78
N PHE A 42 5.03 -28.18 -16.86
CA PHE A 42 6.47 -28.11 -17.06
C PHE A 42 7.11 -29.50 -17.04
N GLU A 43 7.81 -29.85 -18.12
CA GLU A 43 8.46 -31.15 -18.31
C GLU A 43 9.92 -31.12 -17.84
N ASP A 44 10.15 -31.62 -16.63
CA ASP A 44 11.48 -31.83 -16.05
C ASP A 44 11.67 -33.31 -15.67
N PRO A 45 12.86 -33.92 -15.86
CA PRO A 45 13.11 -35.31 -15.48
C PRO A 45 13.29 -35.45 -13.95
N HIS A 46 12.31 -34.96 -13.19
CA HIS A 46 12.23 -35.13 -11.74
C HIS A 46 11.52 -36.44 -11.40
N PRO A 47 11.96 -37.21 -10.38
CA PRO A 47 11.33 -38.47 -9.99
C PRO A 47 9.84 -38.32 -9.57
N PHE A 48 9.43 -37.13 -9.12
CA PHE A 48 8.07 -36.82 -8.69
C PHE A 48 7.12 -36.32 -9.81
N GLY A 49 7.57 -36.33 -11.07
CA GLY A 49 6.70 -36.12 -12.23
C GLY A 49 6.29 -34.66 -12.51
N LEU A 50 5.27 -34.52 -13.35
CA LEU A 50 4.88 -33.25 -13.98
C LEU A 50 4.12 -32.31 -13.04
N ASN A 51 3.29 -32.85 -12.15
CA ASN A 51 2.54 -32.03 -11.18
C ASN A 51 3.48 -31.36 -10.19
N TYR A 52 4.44 -32.11 -9.64
CA TYR A 52 5.50 -31.58 -8.78
C TYR A 52 6.31 -30.49 -9.49
N SER A 53 6.78 -30.77 -10.70
CA SER A 53 7.59 -29.83 -11.49
C SER A 53 6.82 -28.54 -11.79
N THR A 54 5.54 -28.65 -12.12
CA THR A 54 4.67 -27.51 -12.38
C THR A 54 4.47 -26.67 -11.12
N ALA A 55 4.22 -27.29 -9.97
CA ALA A 55 4.09 -26.59 -8.70
C ALA A 55 5.37 -25.86 -8.28
N ALA A 56 6.55 -26.43 -8.53
CA ALA A 56 7.82 -25.75 -8.31
C ALA A 56 7.96 -24.49 -9.17
N VAL A 57 7.52 -24.54 -10.43
CA VAL A 57 7.50 -23.36 -11.31
C VAL A 57 6.49 -22.32 -10.84
N MET A 58 5.33 -22.73 -10.32
CA MET A 58 4.38 -21.81 -9.69
C MET A 58 5.01 -21.07 -8.52
N MET A 59 5.77 -21.75 -7.65
CA MET A 59 6.49 -21.09 -6.57
C MET A 59 7.55 -20.11 -7.10
N ALA A 60 8.30 -20.47 -8.14
CA ALA A 60 9.30 -19.59 -8.74
C ALA A 60 8.69 -18.35 -9.40
N ILE A 61 7.62 -18.51 -10.19
CA ILE A 61 6.88 -17.40 -10.81
C ILE A 61 6.19 -16.56 -9.73
N GLY A 62 5.55 -17.19 -8.74
CA GLY A 62 4.88 -16.49 -7.64
C GLY A 62 5.86 -15.63 -6.83
N SER A 63 7.05 -16.17 -6.58
CA SER A 63 8.14 -15.46 -5.90
C SER A 63 8.68 -14.28 -6.71
N SER A 64 8.43 -14.22 -8.03
CA SER A 64 8.88 -13.09 -8.86
C SER A 64 8.17 -11.77 -8.55
N ARG A 65 6.91 -11.84 -8.08
CA ARG A 65 6.04 -10.68 -7.83
C ARG A 65 5.78 -9.81 -9.06
N LEU A 66 5.89 -10.39 -10.26
CA LEU A 66 5.73 -9.69 -11.54
C LEU A 66 4.50 -10.20 -12.33
N PRO A 67 3.26 -10.08 -11.83
CA PRO A 67 2.09 -10.67 -12.47
C PRO A 67 1.85 -10.16 -13.90
N SER A 68 2.21 -8.91 -14.18
CA SER A 68 2.07 -8.30 -15.50
C SER A 68 3.27 -8.52 -16.43
N TYR A 69 4.33 -9.22 -16.01
CA TYR A 69 5.48 -9.45 -16.87
C TYR A 69 5.11 -10.37 -18.03
N THR A 70 5.29 -9.89 -19.26
CA THR A 70 5.04 -10.64 -20.49
C THR A 70 6.28 -11.42 -20.90
N ILE A 71 6.11 -12.73 -21.09
CA ILE A 71 7.17 -13.65 -21.46
C ILE A 71 7.59 -13.40 -22.91
N ASN A 72 8.83 -12.93 -23.08
CA ASN A 72 9.44 -12.79 -24.39
C ASN A 72 10.37 -13.99 -24.70
N TYR A 73 9.78 -15.15 -24.93
CA TYR A 73 10.50 -16.37 -25.26
C TYR A 73 9.97 -17.02 -26.57
N PRO A 74 10.31 -16.49 -27.76
CA PRO A 74 9.74 -16.89 -29.05
C PRO A 74 10.03 -18.35 -29.44
N GLU A 75 11.04 -18.98 -28.83
CA GLU A 75 11.40 -20.38 -29.02
C GLU A 75 10.30 -21.33 -28.51
N ASN A 76 9.46 -20.89 -27.57
CA ASN A 76 8.32 -21.65 -27.09
C ASN A 76 7.00 -20.85 -27.19
N PRO A 77 6.20 -21.05 -28.25
CA PRO A 77 4.95 -20.33 -28.45
C PRO A 77 3.86 -20.69 -27.43
N VAL A 78 4.05 -21.72 -26.60
CA VAL A 78 3.11 -22.08 -25.52
C VAL A 78 3.07 -21.00 -24.43
N VAL A 79 4.23 -20.39 -24.14
CA VAL A 79 4.36 -19.38 -23.08
C VAL A 79 4.69 -17.99 -23.61
N HIS A 80 5.18 -17.88 -24.84
CA HIS A 80 5.44 -16.60 -25.47
C HIS A 80 4.20 -15.71 -25.47
N GLU A 81 4.39 -14.42 -25.16
CA GLU A 81 3.33 -13.40 -25.05
C GLU A 81 2.33 -13.61 -23.90
N LEU A 82 2.42 -14.69 -23.12
CA LEU A 82 1.68 -14.79 -21.87
C LEU A 82 2.30 -13.89 -20.81
N THR A 83 1.46 -13.25 -20.02
CA THR A 83 1.89 -12.67 -18.74
C THR A 83 2.15 -13.77 -17.72
N PHE A 84 2.98 -13.51 -16.71
CA PHE A 84 3.15 -14.43 -15.59
C PHE A 84 1.84 -14.76 -14.89
N LEU A 85 0.90 -13.80 -14.78
CA LEU A 85 -0.43 -14.06 -14.24
C LEU A 85 -1.22 -15.04 -15.11
N GLN A 86 -1.19 -14.86 -16.44
CA GLN A 86 -1.83 -15.80 -17.37
C GLN A 86 -1.19 -17.17 -17.33
N LEU A 87 0.15 -17.26 -17.30
CA LEU A 87 0.85 -18.53 -17.15
C LEU A 87 0.51 -19.21 -15.81
N MET A 88 0.41 -18.44 -14.71
CA MET A 88 -0.04 -18.95 -13.41
C MET A 88 -1.44 -19.55 -13.51
N GLN A 89 -2.38 -18.85 -14.15
CA GLN A 89 -3.73 -19.36 -14.39
C GLN A 89 -3.73 -20.64 -15.24
N GLU A 90 -2.88 -20.72 -16.27
CA GLU A 90 -2.77 -21.93 -17.10
C GLU A 90 -2.18 -23.12 -16.33
N MET A 91 -1.26 -22.89 -15.39
CA MET A 91 -0.76 -23.94 -14.50
C MET A 91 -1.85 -24.42 -13.53
N VAL A 92 -2.66 -23.50 -12.98
CA VAL A 92 -3.84 -23.85 -12.17
C VAL A 92 -4.84 -24.68 -12.99
N ASN A 93 -5.08 -24.31 -14.25
CA ASN A 93 -5.96 -25.06 -15.15
C ASN A 93 -5.45 -26.49 -15.41
N TYR A 94 -4.13 -26.65 -15.57
CA TYR A 94 -3.52 -27.97 -15.73
C TYR A 94 -3.69 -28.82 -14.47
N LEU A 95 -3.35 -28.28 -13.31
CA LEU A 95 -3.47 -28.98 -12.03
C LEU A 95 -4.93 -29.36 -11.72
N ALA A 96 -5.89 -28.51 -12.09
CA ALA A 96 -7.31 -28.83 -12.03
C ALA A 96 -7.69 -30.04 -12.88
N GLY A 97 -7.07 -30.18 -14.06
CA GLY A 97 -7.29 -31.30 -14.97
C GLY A 97 -6.57 -32.59 -14.59
N SER A 98 -5.46 -32.49 -13.82
CA SER A 98 -4.64 -33.64 -13.42
C SER A 98 -4.98 -34.21 -12.04
N GLN A 99 -5.79 -33.51 -11.23
CA GLN A 99 -6.22 -34.01 -9.93
C GLN A 99 -7.00 -35.32 -10.08
N GLN A 100 -6.61 -36.34 -9.31
CA GLN A 100 -7.20 -37.67 -9.36
C GLN A 100 -8.58 -37.71 -8.67
N PRO A 101 -9.40 -38.75 -8.94
CA PRO A 101 -10.72 -38.89 -8.31
C PRO A 101 -10.68 -39.02 -6.78
N ASP A 102 -9.57 -39.49 -6.21
CA ASP A 102 -9.35 -39.56 -4.76
C ASP A 102 -8.98 -38.20 -4.14
N GLY A 103 -8.75 -37.18 -4.98
CA GLY A 103 -8.42 -35.81 -4.56
C GLY A 103 -6.93 -35.50 -4.51
N SER A 104 -6.07 -36.50 -4.65
CA SER A 104 -4.62 -36.34 -4.70
C SER A 104 -4.14 -35.82 -6.06
N TRP A 105 -2.88 -35.41 -6.10
CA TRP A 105 -2.06 -35.42 -7.30
C TRP A 105 -1.09 -36.60 -7.23
N ASP A 106 -1.08 -37.41 -8.29
CA ASP A 106 -0.23 -38.60 -8.45
C ASP A 106 -0.39 -39.70 -7.39
N GLY A 107 -1.42 -39.66 -6.54
CA GLY A 107 -1.60 -40.62 -5.44
C GLY A 107 -0.54 -40.47 -4.35
N ASP A 108 0.06 -39.28 -4.25
CA ASP A 108 1.28 -39.02 -3.48
C ASP A 108 1.15 -37.72 -2.67
N ASN A 109 1.44 -37.82 -1.37
CA ASN A 109 1.26 -36.76 -0.39
C ASN A 109 2.33 -35.67 -0.54
N ILE A 110 3.53 -36.05 -0.97
CA ILE A 110 4.63 -35.11 -1.22
C ILE A 110 4.30 -34.31 -2.49
N VAL A 111 3.80 -34.98 -3.54
CA VAL A 111 3.34 -34.31 -4.76
C VAL A 111 2.15 -33.40 -4.46
N SER A 112 1.14 -33.91 -3.75
CA SER A 112 -0.07 -33.17 -3.39
C SER A 112 0.25 -31.97 -2.50
N GLY A 113 1.13 -32.11 -1.49
CA GLY A 113 1.60 -31.01 -0.66
C GLY A 113 2.45 -29.99 -1.43
N ASN A 114 3.26 -30.41 -2.42
CA ASN A 114 3.96 -29.46 -3.29
C ASN A 114 3.00 -28.70 -4.21
N VAL A 115 2.00 -29.39 -4.78
CA VAL A 115 0.91 -28.74 -5.50
C VAL A 115 0.18 -27.75 -4.61
N ALA A 116 -0.05 -28.09 -3.34
CA ALA A 116 -0.67 -27.18 -2.39
C ALA A 116 0.15 -25.91 -2.17
N PHE A 117 1.49 -26.00 -2.07
CA PHE A 117 2.35 -24.81 -2.09
C PHE A 117 2.13 -23.99 -3.37
N GLY A 118 2.21 -24.60 -4.54
CA GLY A 118 2.02 -23.90 -5.81
C GLY A 118 0.69 -23.14 -5.88
N LEU A 119 -0.40 -23.77 -5.42
CA LEU A 119 -1.73 -23.18 -5.37
C LEU A 119 -1.83 -22.02 -4.35
N LEU A 120 -1.21 -22.14 -3.17
CA LEU A 120 -1.12 -21.03 -2.21
C LEU A 120 -0.36 -19.83 -2.80
N TYR A 121 0.73 -20.07 -3.54
CA TYR A 121 1.42 -19.01 -4.28
C TYR A 121 0.54 -18.41 -5.38
N ALA A 122 -0.30 -19.21 -6.05
CA ALA A 122 -1.24 -18.69 -7.04
C ALA A 122 -2.29 -17.77 -6.41
N GLU A 123 -2.84 -18.11 -5.25
CA GLU A 123 -3.76 -17.25 -4.49
C GLU A 123 -3.08 -15.91 -4.13
N ALA A 124 -1.85 -15.96 -3.62
CA ALA A 124 -1.06 -14.76 -3.34
C ALA A 124 -0.72 -13.95 -4.61
N PHE A 125 -0.66 -14.60 -5.77
CA PHE A 125 -0.41 -13.96 -7.07
C PHE A 125 -1.70 -13.42 -7.74
N GLY A 126 -2.85 -13.51 -7.06
CA GLY A 126 -4.14 -12.98 -7.52
C GLY A 126 -4.98 -13.96 -8.35
N ILE A 127 -4.70 -15.25 -8.28
CA ILE A 127 -5.49 -16.31 -8.93
C ILE A 127 -6.46 -16.94 -7.93
N GLU A 128 -7.73 -17.05 -8.31
CA GLU A 128 -8.72 -17.77 -7.51
C GLU A 128 -8.57 -19.29 -7.75
N VAL A 129 -8.24 -20.05 -6.69
CA VAL A 129 -8.17 -21.51 -6.76
C VAL A 129 -9.58 -22.11 -6.63
N PRO A 130 -10.05 -22.94 -7.59
CA PRO A 130 -11.38 -23.53 -7.55
C PRO A 130 -11.70 -24.28 -6.25
N SER A 131 -12.84 -23.98 -5.61
CA SER A 131 -13.26 -24.66 -4.37
C SER A 131 -13.40 -26.17 -4.54
N SER A 132 -13.80 -26.64 -5.73
CA SER A 132 -13.94 -28.07 -6.04
C SER A 132 -12.62 -28.85 -5.99
N LEU A 133 -11.47 -28.19 -6.19
CA LEU A 133 -10.15 -28.80 -5.98
C LEU A 133 -9.90 -29.01 -4.49
N LYS A 134 -10.18 -27.97 -3.68
CA LYS A 134 -10.02 -27.98 -2.23
C LYS A 134 -10.94 -29.01 -1.58
N ASP A 135 -12.20 -29.11 -2.04
CA ASP A 135 -13.17 -30.09 -1.54
C ASP A 135 -12.67 -31.53 -1.72
N LYS A 136 -12.11 -31.85 -2.89
CA LYS A 136 -11.54 -33.19 -3.15
C LYS A 136 -10.25 -33.43 -2.37
N LEU A 137 -9.37 -32.44 -2.29
CA LEU A 137 -8.14 -32.54 -1.51
C LEU A 137 -8.45 -32.80 -0.02
N SER A 138 -9.50 -32.17 0.52
CA SER A 138 -9.95 -32.45 1.89
C SER A 138 -10.37 -33.91 2.10
N LEU A 139 -10.95 -34.56 1.10
CA LEU A 139 -11.29 -35.99 1.18
C LEU A 139 -10.03 -36.87 1.19
N TRP A 140 -9.03 -36.50 0.38
CA TRP A 140 -7.73 -37.17 0.36
C TRP A 140 -7.05 -37.08 1.73
N ILE A 141 -7.00 -35.89 2.33
CA ILE A 141 -6.46 -35.65 3.68
C ILE A 141 -7.12 -36.58 4.70
N ASP A 142 -8.46 -36.63 4.71
CA ASP A 142 -9.23 -37.46 5.65
C ASP A 142 -9.03 -38.97 5.42
N GLU A 143 -8.74 -39.41 4.19
CA GLU A 143 -8.48 -40.82 3.89
C GLU A 143 -7.07 -41.27 4.31
N THR A 144 -6.11 -40.34 4.34
CA THR A 144 -4.68 -40.67 4.42
C THR A 144 -4.02 -40.34 5.76
N GLN A 145 -4.61 -39.43 6.55
CA GLN A 145 -4.14 -39.18 7.91
C GLN A 145 -4.56 -40.31 8.87
N ASP A 146 -3.62 -40.82 9.66
CA ASP A 146 -3.95 -41.76 10.76
C ASP A 146 -4.31 -41.00 12.03
N ASP A 147 -5.58 -40.60 12.10
CA ASP A 147 -6.19 -39.94 13.27
C ASP A 147 -6.35 -40.84 14.50
N ILE A 148 -6.04 -42.14 14.41
CA ILE A 148 -6.40 -43.14 15.42
C ILE A 148 -5.18 -43.61 16.23
N SER A 149 -3.97 -43.66 15.65
CA SER A 149 -2.81 -44.27 16.32
C SER A 149 -1.71 -43.31 16.78
N GLN A 150 -1.42 -42.24 16.02
CA GLN A 150 -0.30 -41.31 16.30
C GLN A 150 -0.48 -39.90 15.69
N GLY A 151 -1.41 -39.67 14.75
CA GLY A 151 -1.63 -38.37 14.09
C GLY A 151 -0.74 -38.07 12.87
N GLY A 152 0.24 -38.94 12.59
CA GLY A 152 1.11 -38.87 11.42
C GLY A 152 0.56 -39.59 10.18
N MET A 153 1.23 -39.43 9.05
CA MET A 153 0.72 -39.89 7.74
C MET A 153 1.77 -40.63 6.91
N GLN A 154 1.31 -41.55 6.04
CA GLN A 154 2.06 -42.08 4.90
C GLN A 154 1.08 -42.37 3.73
N PHE A 155 1.59 -42.72 2.54
CA PHE A 155 0.82 -43.33 1.45
C PHE A 155 -0.13 -44.44 1.95
N PRO A 156 -1.23 -44.71 1.22
CA PRO A 156 -2.07 -45.86 1.49
C PRO A 156 -1.27 -47.19 1.61
N GLY A 157 -1.14 -47.71 2.84
CA GLY A 157 -0.45 -48.98 3.14
C GLY A 157 0.96 -48.89 3.71
N GLY A 158 1.41 -47.71 4.13
CA GLY A 158 2.74 -47.48 4.70
C GLY A 158 2.80 -47.09 6.20
N GLU A 159 4.00 -47.02 6.78
CA GLU A 159 4.31 -46.49 8.12
C GLU A 159 4.44 -44.94 8.13
N PRO A 160 3.72 -44.22 9.03
CA PRO A 160 3.81 -42.77 9.17
C PRO A 160 5.24 -42.23 9.30
N ASN A 161 5.52 -41.06 8.71
CA ASN A 161 6.80 -40.35 8.87
C ASN A 161 6.62 -38.82 8.87
N MET A 162 7.64 -38.09 9.34
CA MET A 162 7.53 -36.63 9.51
C MET A 162 7.36 -35.88 8.18
N PHE A 163 7.95 -36.37 7.10
CA PHE A 163 7.97 -35.66 5.83
C PHE A 163 6.59 -35.60 5.18
N HIS A 164 5.85 -36.70 5.22
CA HIS A 164 4.48 -36.74 4.72
C HIS A 164 3.54 -35.93 5.63
N THR A 165 3.75 -35.98 6.94
CA THR A 165 2.98 -35.19 7.91
C THR A 165 3.22 -33.67 7.77
N ALA A 166 4.43 -33.24 7.42
CA ALA A 166 4.67 -31.82 7.13
C ALA A 166 3.96 -31.38 5.84
N HIS A 167 3.93 -32.22 4.81
CA HIS A 167 3.24 -31.92 3.55
C HIS A 167 1.71 -31.88 3.68
N ILE A 168 1.09 -32.81 4.43
CA ILE A 168 -0.37 -32.77 4.63
C ILE A 168 -0.82 -31.51 5.35
N MET A 169 -0.01 -30.95 6.26
CA MET A 169 -0.34 -29.67 6.91
C MET A 169 -0.42 -28.52 5.89
N VAL A 170 0.42 -28.54 4.86
CA VAL A 170 0.33 -27.54 3.77
C VAL A 170 -0.96 -27.74 2.97
N GLU A 171 -1.38 -28.99 2.75
CA GLU A 171 -2.67 -29.30 2.13
C GLU A 171 -3.84 -28.82 2.99
N MET A 172 -3.80 -29.04 4.31
CA MET A 172 -4.78 -28.56 5.30
C MET A 172 -4.91 -27.03 5.26
N ALA A 173 -3.78 -26.31 5.19
CA ALA A 173 -3.78 -24.86 5.06
C ALA A 173 -4.46 -24.39 3.76
N LEU A 174 -4.19 -25.05 2.62
CA LEU A 174 -4.84 -24.72 1.35
C LEU A 174 -6.36 -24.92 1.39
N VAL A 175 -6.84 -26.00 2.03
CA VAL A 175 -8.29 -26.28 2.15
C VAL A 175 -9.00 -25.41 3.20
N GLY A 176 -8.24 -24.60 3.94
CA GLY A 176 -8.77 -23.60 4.87
C GLY A 176 -8.97 -24.10 6.30
N ASP A 177 -8.25 -25.15 6.69
CA ASP A 177 -8.21 -25.57 8.09
C ASP A 177 -7.53 -24.53 8.96
N ASN A 178 -7.86 -24.56 10.25
CA ASN A 178 -7.25 -23.72 11.26
C ASN A 178 -6.49 -24.57 12.28
N VAL A 179 -5.60 -23.92 13.03
CA VAL A 179 -4.75 -24.60 14.02
C VAL A 179 -5.53 -25.39 15.07
N ALA A 180 -6.79 -25.01 15.38
CA ALA A 180 -7.61 -25.70 16.38
C ALA A 180 -8.30 -26.97 15.85
N ASP A 181 -8.26 -27.23 14.54
CA ASP A 181 -8.87 -28.43 13.97
C ASP A 181 -8.13 -29.68 14.41
N ASN A 182 -8.87 -30.73 14.75
CA ASN A 182 -8.30 -31.96 15.32
C ASN A 182 -7.22 -32.56 14.41
N ARG A 183 -7.43 -32.55 13.09
CA ARG A 183 -6.47 -33.07 12.11
C ARG A 183 -5.16 -32.28 12.08
N VAL A 184 -5.22 -30.96 12.25
CA VAL A 184 -4.03 -30.11 12.36
C VAL A 184 -3.32 -30.37 13.69
N GLN A 185 -4.05 -30.41 14.80
CA GLN A 185 -3.49 -30.73 16.11
C GLN A 185 -2.83 -32.11 16.16
N ASN A 186 -3.43 -33.12 15.54
CA ASN A 186 -2.87 -34.47 15.41
C ASN A 186 -1.53 -34.44 14.66
N ALA A 187 -1.45 -33.72 13.54
CA ALA A 187 -0.22 -33.58 12.76
C ALA A 187 0.89 -32.84 13.54
N VAL A 188 0.54 -31.75 14.23
CA VAL A 188 1.46 -30.98 15.08
C VAL A 188 2.02 -31.85 16.20
N ASN A 189 1.15 -32.58 16.91
CA ASN A 189 1.57 -33.48 17.99
C ASN A 189 2.49 -34.58 17.47
N TYR A 190 2.16 -35.18 16.32
CA TYR A 190 3.03 -36.18 15.69
C TYR A 190 4.41 -35.61 15.37
N LEU A 191 4.50 -34.42 14.77
CA LEU A 191 5.78 -33.77 14.49
C LEU A 191 6.54 -33.45 15.78
N ALA A 192 5.86 -32.95 16.82
CA ALA A 192 6.46 -32.61 18.10
C ALA A 192 7.01 -33.84 18.85
N ASP A 193 6.37 -35.01 18.75
CA ASP A 193 6.86 -36.25 19.38
C ASP A 193 8.23 -36.69 18.84
N HIS A 194 8.60 -36.31 17.62
CA HIS A 194 9.91 -36.64 17.04
C HIS A 194 11.05 -35.78 17.60
N TRP A 195 10.74 -34.67 18.29
CA TRP A 195 11.73 -33.99 19.12
C TRP A 195 12.14 -34.83 20.33
N CYS A 196 11.22 -35.65 20.84
CA CYS A 196 11.46 -36.56 21.96
C CYS A 196 12.13 -37.86 21.57
N HIS A 197 11.76 -38.33 20.39
CA HIS A 197 12.14 -39.62 19.89
C HIS A 197 12.75 -39.48 18.50
N PRO A 198 13.91 -38.82 18.40
CA PRO A 198 14.57 -38.60 17.12
C PRO A 198 14.88 -39.92 16.41
N GLU A 199 14.99 -41.04 17.13
CA GLU A 199 15.21 -42.38 16.57
C GLU A 199 14.01 -42.98 15.83
N TRP A 200 12.80 -42.40 15.94
CA TRP A 200 11.60 -42.92 15.29
C TRP A 200 11.59 -42.69 13.78
N ASP A 201 12.26 -41.64 13.30
CA ASP A 201 12.36 -41.35 11.89
C ASP A 201 13.82 -41.03 11.51
N ASN A 202 14.39 -41.85 10.62
CA ASN A 202 15.75 -41.64 10.16
C ASN A 202 15.90 -40.32 9.38
N MET A 203 14.84 -39.79 8.75
CA MET A 203 14.89 -38.51 8.01
C MET A 203 15.20 -37.33 8.94
N TRP A 204 14.78 -37.43 10.20
CA TRP A 204 15.09 -36.45 11.25
C TRP A 204 16.59 -36.45 11.62
N ASN A 205 17.25 -37.61 11.54
CA ASN A 205 18.67 -37.78 11.87
C ASN A 205 19.60 -37.64 10.65
N ASP A 206 19.13 -37.98 9.46
CA ASP A 206 19.86 -37.94 8.18
C ASP A 206 19.93 -36.53 7.58
N GLN A 207 19.51 -35.51 8.34
CA GLN A 207 19.69 -34.10 7.99
C GLN A 207 18.96 -33.72 6.70
N TYR A 208 17.68 -34.09 6.62
CA TYR A 208 16.86 -33.87 5.44
C TYR A 208 16.33 -32.42 5.40
N VAL A 209 17.02 -31.56 4.66
CA VAL A 209 16.76 -30.10 4.62
C VAL A 209 15.36 -29.76 4.11
N GLU A 210 14.84 -30.56 3.17
CA GLU A 210 13.48 -30.38 2.63
C GLU A 210 12.41 -30.63 3.70
N LEU A 211 12.62 -31.59 4.61
CA LEU A 211 11.73 -31.79 5.76
C LEU A 211 11.70 -30.55 6.63
N PHE A 212 12.85 -29.96 6.94
CA PHE A 212 12.93 -28.79 7.81
C PHE A 212 12.26 -27.58 7.17
N TYR A 213 12.49 -27.35 5.87
CA TYR A 213 11.80 -26.31 5.12
C TYR A 213 10.28 -26.51 5.14
N THR A 214 9.80 -27.73 4.91
CA THR A 214 8.37 -28.03 4.87
C THR A 214 7.73 -27.89 6.26
N ILE A 215 8.38 -28.37 7.34
CA ILE A 215 7.91 -28.16 8.72
C ILE A 215 7.81 -26.66 9.02
N MET A 216 8.87 -25.89 8.69
CA MET A 216 8.88 -24.45 8.90
C MET A 216 7.70 -23.78 8.18
N LYS A 217 7.49 -24.10 6.90
CA LYS A 217 6.39 -23.52 6.13
C LYS A 217 5.03 -23.94 6.68
N ALA A 218 4.84 -25.21 7.02
CA ALA A 218 3.60 -25.73 7.60
C ALA A 218 3.26 -25.01 8.92
N PHE A 219 4.20 -24.92 9.85
CA PHE A 219 3.96 -24.26 11.14
C PHE A 219 3.70 -22.75 10.98
N LYS A 220 4.41 -22.08 10.05
CA LYS A 220 4.15 -20.67 9.72
C LYS A 220 2.77 -20.44 9.11
N LEU A 221 2.27 -21.36 8.27
CA LEU A 221 0.92 -21.27 7.70
C LEU A 221 -0.18 -21.36 8.76
N PHE A 222 0.09 -21.98 9.91
CA PHE A 222 -0.83 -22.09 11.04
C PHE A 222 -0.50 -21.16 12.22
N GLU A 223 0.44 -20.23 12.04
CA GLU A 223 0.86 -19.28 13.09
C GLU A 223 1.29 -19.98 14.39
N ILE A 224 1.95 -21.14 14.27
CA ILE A 224 2.43 -21.91 15.42
C ILE A 224 3.77 -21.32 15.86
N GLU A 225 3.82 -20.76 17.07
CA GLU A 225 5.04 -20.15 17.64
C GLU A 225 5.86 -21.14 18.47
N THR A 226 5.20 -22.00 19.25
CA THR A 226 5.84 -23.00 20.12
C THR A 226 5.19 -24.37 19.94
N ILE A 227 5.93 -25.41 20.31
CA ILE A 227 5.39 -26.78 20.40
C ILE A 227 5.69 -27.38 21.77
N ILE A 228 4.82 -28.29 22.21
CA ILE A 228 5.02 -29.03 23.46
C ILE A 228 5.74 -30.34 23.15
N THR A 229 6.88 -30.54 23.80
CA THR A 229 7.65 -31.78 23.76
C THR A 229 7.78 -32.37 25.17
N CYS A 230 8.44 -33.53 25.28
CA CYS A 230 8.85 -34.19 26.53
C CYS A 230 9.87 -33.37 27.34
N GLU A 231 10.58 -32.42 26.72
CA GLU A 231 11.45 -31.48 27.42
C GLU A 231 10.67 -30.24 27.91
N GLY A 232 9.38 -30.16 27.57
CA GLY A 232 8.51 -29.01 27.80
C GLY A 232 8.20 -28.27 26.50
N GLU A 233 7.63 -27.09 26.67
CA GLU A 233 7.39 -26.16 25.56
C GLU A 233 8.71 -25.62 25.02
N ILE A 234 8.88 -25.65 23.70
CA ILE A 234 10.08 -25.17 23.00
C ILE A 234 9.72 -24.19 21.88
N ASP A 235 10.65 -23.28 21.61
CA ASP A 235 10.73 -22.56 20.33
C ASP A 235 11.27 -23.54 19.27
N TRP A 236 10.34 -24.07 18.48
CA TRP A 236 10.64 -25.05 17.45
C TRP A 236 11.47 -24.44 16.31
N PHE A 237 11.30 -23.14 16.02
CA PHE A 237 11.89 -22.51 14.85
C PHE A 237 13.39 -22.27 15.07
N THR A 238 13.74 -21.72 16.23
CA THR A 238 15.15 -21.58 16.65
C THR A 238 15.85 -22.93 16.70
N ASP A 239 15.20 -23.98 17.22
CA ASP A 239 15.81 -25.32 17.26
C ASP A 239 15.96 -25.92 15.84
N LEU A 240 14.97 -25.76 14.97
CA LEU A 240 14.99 -26.24 13.59
C LEU A 240 16.08 -25.57 12.76
N VAL A 241 16.30 -24.26 12.95
CA VAL A 241 17.42 -23.55 12.31
C VAL A 241 18.76 -24.01 12.88
N ASN A 242 18.89 -24.14 14.20
CA ASN A 242 20.09 -24.71 14.81
C ASN A 242 20.43 -26.11 14.27
N ARG A 243 19.42 -26.94 13.99
CA ARG A 243 19.60 -28.24 13.32
C ARG A 243 20.07 -28.08 11.89
N THR A 244 19.50 -27.14 11.14
CA THR A 244 19.92 -26.81 9.76
C THR A 244 21.38 -26.35 9.69
N TYR A 245 21.86 -25.58 10.67
CA TYR A 245 23.27 -25.19 10.80
C TYR A 245 24.22 -26.37 11.08
N ARG A 246 23.76 -27.42 11.78
CA ARG A 246 24.57 -28.58 12.16
C ARG A 246 24.72 -29.63 11.05
N ILE A 247 23.96 -29.49 9.96
CA ILE A 247 24.14 -30.28 8.75
C ILE A 247 25.54 -29.98 8.19
N PRO A 248 26.43 -30.97 7.98
CA PRO A 248 27.80 -30.75 7.53
C PRO A 248 27.82 -29.91 6.25
N GLN A 249 28.22 -28.66 6.40
CA GLN A 249 28.69 -27.85 5.28
C GLN A 249 30.04 -28.42 4.86
N HIS A 250 30.25 -28.65 3.57
CA HIS A 250 31.60 -28.96 3.11
C HIS A 250 32.45 -27.67 3.33
N PRO A 251 33.46 -27.67 4.23
CA PRO A 251 34.07 -26.43 4.72
C PRO A 251 34.77 -25.61 3.64
N GLU A 252 35.04 -26.20 2.49
CA GLU A 252 35.77 -25.59 1.37
C GLU A 252 34.85 -25.10 0.23
N GLU A 253 33.58 -25.51 0.20
CA GLU A 253 32.71 -25.33 -0.99
C GLU A 253 31.36 -24.65 -0.71
N GLY A 254 30.94 -24.51 0.55
CA GLY A 254 29.84 -23.61 0.93
C GLY A 254 28.41 -24.09 0.57
N TYR A 255 28.21 -25.38 0.34
CA TYR A 255 26.90 -25.99 0.08
C TYR A 255 26.46 -26.92 1.22
N TRP A 256 25.14 -27.16 1.32
CA TRP A 256 24.56 -28.15 2.23
C TRP A 256 24.43 -29.51 1.55
N TRP A 257 24.87 -30.56 2.23
CA TRP A 257 24.58 -31.94 1.83
C TRP A 257 23.15 -32.31 2.22
N CYS A 258 22.46 -33.09 1.39
CA CYS A 258 21.22 -33.77 1.76
C CYS A 258 21.34 -35.27 1.47
N ALA A 259 20.81 -36.10 2.37
CA ALA A 259 20.72 -37.54 2.16
C ALA A 259 19.73 -37.87 1.02
N TRP A 260 19.70 -39.13 0.58
CA TRP A 260 18.68 -39.66 -0.35
C TRP A 260 18.68 -39.10 -1.79
N GLY A 261 19.75 -38.43 -2.22
CA GLY A 261 19.98 -38.12 -3.64
C GLY A 261 19.35 -36.82 -4.13
N VAL A 262 18.89 -35.96 -3.23
CA VAL A 262 18.54 -34.55 -3.53
C VAL A 262 19.80 -33.83 -4.03
N SER A 263 19.66 -32.96 -5.04
CA SER A 263 20.80 -32.18 -5.54
C SER A 263 21.35 -31.27 -4.43
N THR A 264 22.67 -31.11 -4.38
CA THR A 264 23.32 -30.20 -3.44
C THR A 264 22.85 -28.76 -3.59
N ASP A 265 22.43 -28.37 -4.80
CA ASP A 265 21.88 -27.05 -5.11
C ASP A 265 20.50 -26.87 -4.46
N LEU A 266 19.59 -27.84 -4.62
CA LEU A 266 18.26 -27.79 -4.00
C LEU A 266 18.37 -27.83 -2.47
N ALA A 267 19.24 -28.69 -1.93
CA ALA A 267 19.51 -28.76 -0.50
C ALA A 267 20.02 -27.42 0.05
N THR A 268 20.92 -26.75 -0.66
CA THR A 268 21.45 -25.45 -0.28
C THR A 268 20.38 -24.37 -0.30
N CYS A 269 19.56 -24.32 -1.36
CA CYS A 269 18.45 -23.37 -1.45
C CYS A 269 17.45 -23.54 -0.30
N LEU A 270 17.05 -24.77 -0.01
CA LEU A 270 16.09 -25.04 1.07
C LEU A 270 16.68 -24.77 2.45
N ALA A 271 17.99 -25.01 2.65
CA ALA A 271 18.67 -24.67 3.91
C ALA A 271 18.63 -23.15 4.13
N LEU A 272 19.04 -22.37 3.11
CA LEU A 272 19.03 -20.92 3.17
C LEU A 272 17.62 -20.36 3.42
N LEU A 273 16.61 -20.88 2.72
CA LEU A 273 15.21 -20.48 2.93
C LEU A 273 14.66 -20.85 4.31
N THR A 274 15.15 -21.95 4.91
CA THR A 274 14.76 -22.34 6.27
C THR A 274 15.36 -21.38 7.31
N MET A 275 16.61 -20.97 7.10
CA MET A 275 17.34 -20.10 8.02
C MET A 275 17.05 -18.61 7.86
N GLU A 276 16.44 -18.18 6.74
CA GLU A 276 16.11 -16.78 6.46
C GLU A 276 15.26 -16.14 7.59
N GLY A 277 14.48 -16.93 8.34
CA GLY A 277 13.70 -16.43 9.48
C GLY A 277 14.46 -16.31 10.82
N ASP A 278 15.66 -16.88 10.97
CA ASP A 278 16.50 -16.85 12.19
C ASP A 278 17.81 -16.08 11.93
N ILE A 279 17.82 -15.23 10.90
CA ILE A 279 18.73 -14.10 10.92
C ILE A 279 18.24 -13.26 12.10
N PRO A 280 19.01 -13.13 13.19
CA PRO A 280 18.58 -12.34 14.33
C PRO A 280 18.26 -10.97 13.78
N ILE A 281 16.99 -10.58 13.86
CA ILE A 281 16.65 -9.17 13.80
C ILE A 281 17.45 -8.59 14.97
N PRO A 282 18.43 -7.71 14.73
CA PRO A 282 19.16 -7.09 15.83
C PRO A 282 18.13 -6.56 16.82
N SER A 283 18.41 -6.72 18.13
CA SER A 283 17.49 -6.46 19.25
C SER A 283 17.07 -4.99 19.45
N ASP A 284 16.87 -4.26 18.35
CA ASP A 284 16.46 -2.85 18.26
C ASP A 284 15.20 -2.67 17.38
N ASP A 285 14.66 -3.71 16.72
CA ASP A 285 13.52 -3.57 15.80
C ASP A 285 12.20 -3.93 16.48
N CYS A 286 11.62 -2.94 17.13
CA CYS A 286 10.19 -2.88 17.33
C CYS A 286 9.58 -2.06 16.17
N TYR A 287 8.44 -2.48 15.64
CA TYR A 287 7.78 -1.89 14.48
C TYR A 287 6.78 -0.83 14.96
N PRO A 288 6.89 0.42 14.48
CA PRO A 288 5.91 1.44 14.85
C PRO A 288 4.52 1.09 14.28
N PRO A 289 3.43 1.52 14.95
CA PRO A 289 2.08 1.28 14.47
C PRO A 289 1.85 1.91 13.08
N VAL A 290 0.82 1.47 12.37
CA VAL A 290 0.43 1.98 11.05
C VAL A 290 -0.98 2.56 11.13
N ILE A 291 -1.12 3.87 10.93
CA ILE A 291 -2.44 4.50 10.90
C ILE A 291 -3.22 4.02 9.68
N SER A 292 -4.33 3.32 9.91
CA SER A 292 -5.21 2.74 8.89
C SER A 292 -6.31 3.71 8.44
N GLY A 293 -6.65 4.71 9.26
CA GLY A 293 -7.54 5.79 8.84
C GLY A 293 -7.83 6.84 9.90
N ILE A 294 -8.33 7.98 9.45
CA ILE A 294 -8.84 9.06 10.31
C ILE A 294 -10.31 9.28 9.94
N GLN A 295 -11.19 9.19 10.93
CA GLN A 295 -12.61 9.47 10.79
C GLN A 295 -12.91 10.88 11.31
N LEU A 296 -13.11 11.80 10.36
CA LEU A 296 -13.54 13.17 10.62
C LEU A 296 -15.07 13.25 10.85
N PRO A 297 -15.57 14.40 11.33
CA PRO A 297 -17.00 14.70 11.29
C PRO A 297 -17.55 14.62 9.86
N PRO A 298 -18.72 14.00 9.64
CA PRO A 298 -19.27 13.78 8.29
C PRO A 298 -19.80 15.06 7.62
N ASP A 299 -20.11 16.10 8.39
CA ASP A 299 -20.69 17.35 7.92
C ASP A 299 -19.90 18.56 8.45
N PRO A 300 -19.94 19.72 7.77
CA PRO A 300 -19.45 20.99 8.31
C PRO A 300 -20.00 21.27 9.71
N VAL A 301 -19.13 21.67 10.63
CA VAL A 301 -19.47 21.90 12.02
C VAL A 301 -19.66 23.39 12.27
N SER A 302 -20.82 23.78 12.80
CA SER A 302 -21.07 25.15 13.26
C SER A 302 -20.20 25.43 14.48
N MET A 303 -19.70 26.67 14.63
CA MET A 303 -19.06 27.08 15.89
C MET A 303 -19.99 26.91 17.11
N ASP A 304 -21.31 26.90 16.91
CA ASP A 304 -22.30 26.64 17.98
C ASP A 304 -22.39 25.15 18.39
N ASP A 305 -21.93 24.22 17.55
CA ASP A 305 -22.08 22.76 17.71
C ASP A 305 -20.77 22.05 18.13
N GLN A 306 -19.78 22.81 18.62
CA GLN A 306 -18.50 22.31 19.13
C GLN A 306 -18.62 21.71 20.56
N PRO A 307 -17.73 20.81 21.00
CA PRO A 307 -16.41 20.46 20.44
C PRO A 307 -16.44 19.44 19.30
N VAL A 308 -15.42 19.48 18.45
CA VAL A 308 -15.18 18.50 17.39
C VAL A 308 -14.39 17.32 17.93
N THR A 309 -14.86 16.11 17.68
CA THR A 309 -14.11 14.88 17.99
C THR A 309 -13.71 14.16 16.73
N VAL A 310 -12.49 13.61 16.73
CA VAL A 310 -11.96 12.77 15.65
C VAL A 310 -11.51 11.43 16.22
N THR A 311 -11.71 10.37 15.45
CA THR A 311 -11.16 9.04 15.76
C THR A 311 -10.09 8.66 14.74
N VAL A 312 -8.92 8.21 15.22
CA VAL A 312 -7.87 7.60 14.41
C VAL A 312 -7.86 6.10 14.66
N TYR A 313 -7.78 5.31 13.60
CA TYR A 313 -7.66 3.85 13.60
C TYR A 313 -6.25 3.47 13.14
N TYR A 314 -5.67 2.42 13.71
CA TYR A 314 -4.31 1.99 13.40
C TYR A 314 -4.17 0.49 13.58
N ASP A 315 -3.27 -0.12 12.82
CA ASP A 315 -2.87 -1.53 12.92
C ASP A 315 -1.43 -1.58 13.44
N ASP A 316 -1.08 -2.60 14.21
CA ASP A 316 0.27 -2.73 14.76
C ASP A 316 0.67 -4.21 14.76
N PRO A 317 1.74 -4.60 14.03
CA PRO A 317 2.20 -5.98 14.02
C PRO A 317 2.73 -6.45 15.39
N ASP A 318 3.09 -5.52 16.28
CA ASP A 318 3.54 -5.79 17.64
C ASP A 318 2.39 -5.68 18.67
N PHE A 319 1.13 -5.59 18.19
CA PHE A 319 -0.03 -5.42 19.07
C PHE A 319 -0.18 -6.56 20.09
N VAL A 320 -0.03 -6.21 21.36
CA VAL A 320 -0.38 -7.08 22.49
C VAL A 320 -1.55 -6.47 23.24
N GLN A 321 -2.63 -7.24 23.41
CA GLN A 321 -3.85 -6.78 24.08
C GLN A 321 -3.56 -6.25 25.49
N GLY A 322 -3.85 -4.97 25.73
CA GLY A 322 -3.64 -4.29 27.02
C GLY A 322 -2.44 -3.34 27.07
N ASN A 323 -1.60 -3.28 26.03
CA ASN A 323 -0.57 -2.24 25.89
C ASN A 323 -1.21 -0.89 25.57
N ALA A 324 -0.60 0.20 26.04
CA ALA A 324 -1.13 1.55 25.89
C ALA A 324 -0.41 2.32 24.77
N TYR A 325 -1.20 2.77 23.79
CA TYR A 325 -0.80 3.71 22.75
C TYR A 325 -0.98 5.15 23.23
N SER A 326 -0.07 6.03 22.83
CA SER A 326 -0.16 7.48 22.92
C SER A 326 -0.59 8.03 21.55
N CYS A 327 -1.63 8.84 21.55
CA CYS A 327 -2.19 9.45 20.35
C CYS A 327 -2.19 10.96 20.48
N GLU A 328 -1.70 11.66 19.46
CA GLU A 328 -1.63 13.11 19.37
C GLU A 328 -2.49 13.63 18.22
N PHE A 329 -3.10 14.79 18.38
CA PHE A 329 -4.00 15.41 17.41
C PHE A 329 -3.65 16.88 17.26
N ASN A 330 -3.22 17.27 16.06
CA ASN A 330 -3.04 18.65 15.64
C ASN A 330 -4.19 19.03 14.71
N PHE A 331 -5.07 19.92 15.16
CA PHE A 331 -6.27 20.33 14.43
C PHE A 331 -6.01 21.37 13.32
N GLY A 332 -4.76 21.79 13.11
CA GLY A 332 -4.38 22.61 11.96
C GLY A 332 -4.80 24.08 12.04
N ASP A 333 -5.31 24.54 13.18
CA ASP A 333 -5.70 25.93 13.44
C ASP A 333 -4.62 26.73 14.19
N GLY A 334 -3.46 26.10 14.45
CA GLY A 334 -2.35 26.69 15.20
C GLY A 334 -2.49 26.57 16.72
N SER A 335 -3.51 25.84 17.21
CA SER A 335 -3.60 25.45 18.62
C SER A 335 -2.53 24.43 19.03
N ASP A 336 -2.35 24.26 20.33
CA ASP A 336 -1.45 23.24 20.89
C ASP A 336 -1.94 21.83 20.53
N VAL A 337 -0.99 20.91 20.33
CA VAL A 337 -1.29 19.49 20.05
C VAL A 337 -2.01 18.85 21.24
N GLU A 338 -3.16 18.21 20.97
CA GLU A 338 -3.95 17.50 21.97
C GLU A 338 -3.53 16.02 22.05
N THR A 339 -3.43 15.46 23.26
CA THR A 339 -2.97 14.07 23.46
C THR A 339 -3.98 13.21 24.21
N THR A 340 -4.08 11.93 23.86
CA THR A 340 -4.86 10.90 24.57
C THR A 340 -4.11 9.56 24.59
N THR A 341 -4.60 8.59 25.36
CA THR A 341 -4.06 7.22 25.36
C THR A 341 -5.17 6.21 25.10
N SER A 342 -4.85 5.10 24.44
CA SER A 342 -5.77 4.00 24.20
C SER A 342 -5.10 2.65 24.39
N SER A 343 -5.86 1.64 24.80
CA SER A 343 -5.43 0.23 24.82
C SER A 343 -6.04 -0.59 23.68
N GLU A 344 -6.74 0.09 22.77
CA GLU A 344 -7.39 -0.47 21.59
C GLU A 344 -6.66 0.03 20.35
N LEU A 345 -6.89 -0.61 19.20
CA LEU A 345 -6.34 -0.21 17.89
C LEU A 345 -7.03 1.04 17.28
N TYR A 346 -7.48 1.94 18.15
CA TYR A 346 -8.03 3.24 17.78
C TYR A 346 -7.93 4.24 18.95
N CYS A 347 -7.91 5.53 18.64
CA CYS A 347 -7.93 6.64 19.61
C CYS A 347 -8.95 7.69 19.20
N THR A 348 -9.71 8.22 20.17
CA THR A 348 -10.60 9.37 19.95
C THR A 348 -10.07 10.60 20.68
N SER A 349 -10.03 11.75 20.00
CA SER A 349 -9.55 13.02 20.54
C SER A 349 -10.39 13.49 21.76
N PRO A 350 -9.81 14.25 22.71
CA PRO A 350 -10.52 14.78 23.89
C PRO A 350 -11.69 15.74 23.59
N GLY A 351 -11.75 16.28 22.36
CA GLY A 351 -12.77 17.22 21.90
C GLY A 351 -12.18 18.62 21.75
N HIS A 352 -12.13 19.12 20.51
CA HIS A 352 -11.43 20.33 20.13
C HIS A 352 -12.37 21.51 19.83
N TYR A 353 -11.94 22.72 20.22
CA TYR A 353 -12.67 23.96 19.96
C TYR A 353 -11.90 24.88 19.02
N TYR A 354 -12.42 25.11 17.82
CA TYR A 354 -11.84 26.06 16.88
C TYR A 354 -12.24 27.50 17.23
N SER A 355 -11.25 28.38 17.28
CA SER A 355 -11.46 29.80 17.60
C SER A 355 -11.92 30.66 16.42
N LEU A 356 -11.74 30.17 15.19
CA LEU A 356 -12.09 30.85 13.95
C LEU A 356 -12.78 29.89 12.97
N PRO A 357 -13.71 30.37 12.13
CA PRO A 357 -14.21 29.58 11.00
C PRO A 357 -13.11 29.38 9.97
N GLY A 358 -13.11 28.23 9.31
CA GLY A 358 -12.05 27.84 8.40
C GLY A 358 -12.19 26.42 7.88
N VAL A 359 -11.30 26.07 6.96
CA VAL A 359 -11.12 24.70 6.46
C VAL A 359 -9.79 24.22 7.00
N TYR A 360 -9.82 23.20 7.85
CA TYR A 360 -8.66 22.72 8.58
C TYR A 360 -8.32 21.29 8.21
N SER A 361 -7.03 20.99 8.14
CA SER A 361 -6.53 19.62 8.03
C SER A 361 -6.06 19.14 9.39
N LEU A 362 -6.45 17.93 9.79
CA LEU A 362 -6.03 17.34 11.04
C LEU A 362 -4.80 16.46 10.79
N THR A 363 -3.77 16.57 11.62
CA THR A 363 -2.72 15.55 11.71
C THR A 363 -2.88 14.77 12.99
N ALA A 364 -3.11 13.46 12.89
CA ALA A 364 -3.07 12.55 14.02
C ALA A 364 -1.72 11.81 14.06
N ALA A 365 -1.13 11.64 15.24
CA ALA A 365 0.03 10.80 15.43
C ALA A 365 -0.26 9.70 16.47
N VAL A 366 0.34 8.53 16.29
CA VAL A 366 0.21 7.37 17.19
C VAL A 366 1.61 6.84 17.49
N SER A 367 1.87 6.53 18.76
CA SER A 367 3.10 5.92 19.23
C SER A 367 2.76 4.90 20.32
N ASP A 368 3.46 3.79 20.32
CA ASP A 368 3.38 2.69 21.28
C ASP A 368 4.60 2.67 22.22
N GLY A 369 5.45 3.70 22.16
CA GLY A 369 6.72 3.77 22.88
C GLY A 369 7.89 3.15 22.10
N CYS A 370 7.66 2.76 20.86
CA CYS A 370 8.61 2.15 19.98
C CYS A 370 8.71 2.90 18.64
N GLY A 371 9.94 3.01 18.12
CA GLY A 371 10.21 3.83 16.94
C GLY A 371 9.84 5.31 17.12
N ASP A 372 9.81 6.03 16.00
CA ASP A 372 9.24 7.37 15.95
C ASP A 372 7.71 7.29 15.83
N PRO A 373 6.95 8.22 16.43
CA PRO A 373 5.50 8.29 16.24
C PRO A 373 5.13 8.34 14.76
N VAL A 374 4.19 7.49 14.34
CA VAL A 374 3.62 7.59 13.00
C VAL A 374 2.56 8.66 12.98
N SER A 375 2.57 9.49 11.94
CA SER A 375 1.58 10.54 11.77
C SER A 375 0.88 10.45 10.42
N LEU A 376 -0.41 10.72 10.40
CA LEU A 376 -1.22 10.83 9.20
C LEU A 376 -1.98 12.16 9.23
N THR A 377 -1.91 12.90 8.14
CA THR A 377 -2.76 14.07 7.92
C THR A 377 -4.01 13.66 7.17
N SER A 378 -5.18 14.11 7.62
CA SER A 378 -6.47 13.80 7.02
C SER A 378 -6.52 14.27 5.56
N THR A 379 -7.05 13.42 4.69
CA THR A 379 -7.28 13.75 3.27
C THR A 379 -8.54 14.57 3.05
N GLU A 380 -9.48 14.47 3.99
CA GLU A 380 -10.65 15.33 4.09
C GLU A 380 -10.38 16.47 5.09
N TYR A 381 -11.20 17.51 5.02
CA TYR A 381 -11.04 18.71 5.84
C TYR A 381 -12.13 18.80 6.90
N ILE A 382 -11.76 19.31 8.07
CA ILE A 382 -12.71 19.78 9.07
C ILE A 382 -13.16 21.18 8.65
N VAL A 383 -14.44 21.29 8.27
CA VAL A 383 -15.03 22.57 7.88
C VAL A 383 -15.73 23.19 9.08
N ILE A 384 -15.21 24.31 9.57
CA ILE A 384 -15.82 25.10 10.63
C ILE A 384 -16.42 26.35 10.03
N TYR A 385 -17.71 26.58 10.29
CA TYR A 385 -18.40 27.78 9.83
C TYR A 385 -19.07 28.52 10.98
N ASP A 386 -19.21 29.83 10.79
CA ASP A 386 -20.03 30.68 11.65
C ASP A 386 -21.16 31.26 10.79
N PRO A 387 -22.44 30.86 11.02
CA PRO A 387 -23.57 31.37 10.27
C PRO A 387 -23.84 32.87 10.50
N SER A 388 -23.17 33.50 11.46
CA SER A 388 -23.27 34.92 11.80
C SER A 388 -22.19 35.80 11.16
N GLU A 389 -21.10 35.22 10.62
CA GLU A 389 -19.94 35.98 10.12
C GLU A 389 -20.22 36.80 8.85
N GLY A 390 -21.27 36.48 8.09
CA GLY A 390 -21.72 37.32 7.00
C GLY A 390 -22.13 36.58 5.73
N PHE A 391 -21.94 37.25 4.60
CA PHE A 391 -22.20 36.70 3.27
C PHE A 391 -21.30 37.35 2.22
N VAL A 392 -21.18 36.72 1.05
CA VAL A 392 -20.40 37.24 -0.07
C VAL A 392 -21.30 37.50 -1.28
N THR A 393 -20.99 38.57 -2.00
CA THR A 393 -21.55 38.87 -3.32
C THR A 393 -20.42 39.20 -4.27
N GLY A 394 -20.48 38.75 -5.51
CA GLY A 394 -19.50 39.13 -6.52
C GLY A 394 -20.10 39.07 -7.91
N GLY A 395 -19.57 39.88 -8.81
CA GLY A 395 -19.93 39.82 -10.21
C GLY A 395 -18.89 40.52 -11.05
N GLY A 396 -18.54 39.92 -12.18
CA GLY A 396 -17.44 40.39 -12.98
C GLY A 396 -17.00 39.41 -14.05
N TRP A 397 -15.76 39.57 -14.49
CA TRP A 397 -15.13 38.68 -15.44
C TRP A 397 -13.62 38.55 -15.18
N ILE A 398 -13.09 37.43 -15.61
CA ILE A 398 -11.66 37.11 -15.68
C ILE A 398 -11.30 36.82 -17.14
N GLU A 399 -10.03 36.95 -17.49
CA GLU A 399 -9.49 36.24 -18.64
C GLU A 399 -9.11 34.82 -18.22
N SER A 400 -9.86 33.82 -18.68
CA SER A 400 -9.59 32.41 -18.41
C SER A 400 -8.24 32.03 -19.02
N PRO A 401 -7.28 31.55 -18.21
CA PRO A 401 -5.96 31.20 -18.71
C PRO A 401 -5.96 29.90 -19.51
N GLU A 402 -4.89 29.69 -20.28
CA GLU A 402 -4.65 28.42 -21.00
C GLU A 402 -4.51 27.28 -20.00
N GLY A 403 -5.15 26.14 -20.28
CA GLY A 403 -5.20 24.99 -19.37
C GLY A 403 -6.31 25.04 -18.33
N ALA A 404 -7.07 26.14 -18.22
CA ALA A 404 -8.15 26.23 -17.24
C ALA A 404 -9.33 25.32 -17.54
N TYR A 405 -9.64 25.10 -18.82
CA TYR A 405 -10.69 24.19 -19.27
C TYR A 405 -10.08 22.88 -19.75
N LEU A 406 -10.21 21.83 -18.94
CA LEU A 406 -9.51 20.56 -19.19
C LEU A 406 -9.97 19.82 -20.47
N PRO A 407 -11.26 19.86 -20.88
CA PRO A 407 -11.69 19.21 -22.11
C PRO A 407 -11.06 19.79 -23.39
N ASP A 408 -10.70 21.07 -23.38
CA ASP A 408 -9.89 21.70 -24.43
C ASP A 408 -8.96 22.76 -23.82
N PRO A 409 -7.74 22.35 -23.41
CA PRO A 409 -6.79 23.20 -22.70
C PRO A 409 -6.34 24.43 -23.49
N THR A 410 -6.54 24.44 -24.81
CA THR A 410 -6.11 25.54 -25.69
C THR A 410 -7.05 26.75 -25.63
N LEU A 411 -8.26 26.56 -25.10
CA LEU A 411 -9.24 27.62 -25.00
C LEU A 411 -8.86 28.62 -23.92
N THR A 412 -8.83 29.88 -24.32
CA THR A 412 -8.61 31.04 -23.45
C THR A 412 -9.65 32.12 -23.77
N GLY A 413 -9.81 33.08 -22.87
CA GLY A 413 -10.62 34.26 -23.11
C GLY A 413 -11.58 34.58 -21.97
N THR A 414 -12.43 35.55 -22.20
CA THR A 414 -13.31 36.11 -21.17
C THR A 414 -14.27 35.07 -20.58
N ALA A 415 -14.22 34.90 -19.26
CA ALA A 415 -15.19 34.16 -18.48
C ALA A 415 -15.91 35.10 -17.51
N ASN A 416 -17.24 35.11 -17.55
CA ASN A 416 -18.06 35.97 -16.68
C ASN A 416 -18.54 35.17 -15.48
N PHE A 417 -18.62 35.82 -14.33
CA PHE A 417 -19.14 35.21 -13.12
C PHE A 417 -20.13 36.15 -12.43
N GLY A 418 -21.04 35.56 -11.68
CA GLY A 418 -21.95 36.27 -10.80
C GLY A 418 -22.35 35.36 -9.67
N PHE A 419 -22.23 35.84 -8.44
CA PHE A 419 -22.57 35.04 -7.27
C PHE A 419 -23.08 35.81 -6.07
N VAL A 420 -23.88 35.10 -5.28
CA VAL A 420 -24.24 35.43 -3.90
C VAL A 420 -24.31 34.12 -3.12
N SER A 421 -23.72 34.09 -1.93
CA SER A 421 -23.84 32.96 -1.01
C SER A 421 -23.99 33.48 0.42
N LYS A 422 -25.02 32.99 1.14
CA LYS A 422 -25.44 33.49 2.45
C LYS A 422 -26.12 32.42 3.30
N TYR A 423 -25.80 32.35 4.59
CA TYR A 423 -26.67 31.69 5.56
C TYR A 423 -27.93 32.51 5.83
N LYS A 424 -29.10 31.90 5.62
CA LYS A 424 -30.37 32.46 6.09
C LYS A 424 -30.47 32.25 7.60
N LYS A 425 -31.14 33.18 8.29
CA LYS A 425 -31.27 33.14 9.76
C LYS A 425 -31.84 31.79 10.21
N GLY A 426 -31.09 31.07 11.05
CA GLY A 426 -31.48 29.76 11.58
C GLY A 426 -31.41 28.62 10.55
N GLN A 427 -30.65 28.77 9.46
CA GLN A 427 -30.34 27.70 8.53
C GLN A 427 -28.86 27.33 8.65
N SER A 428 -28.56 26.03 8.56
CA SER A 428 -27.21 25.45 8.60
C SER A 428 -26.62 25.21 7.21
N VAL A 429 -27.41 25.44 6.15
CA VAL A 429 -26.99 25.32 4.76
C VAL A 429 -27.07 26.71 4.10
N PRO A 430 -26.05 27.14 3.32
CA PRO A 430 -26.11 28.42 2.64
C PRO A 430 -27.19 28.42 1.55
N ASP A 431 -27.69 29.62 1.25
CA ASP A 431 -28.54 29.87 0.09
C ASP A 431 -27.86 30.88 -0.81
N GLY A 432 -28.07 30.75 -2.12
CA GLY A 432 -27.31 31.52 -3.08
C GLY A 432 -27.70 31.32 -4.53
N ASN A 433 -26.97 32.03 -5.38
CA ASN A 433 -26.94 31.78 -6.82
C ASN A 433 -25.49 31.98 -7.27
N THR A 434 -24.94 31.02 -8.01
CA THR A 434 -23.59 31.09 -8.59
C THR A 434 -23.69 30.74 -10.05
N GLN A 435 -23.19 31.64 -10.89
CA GLN A 435 -23.14 31.50 -12.34
C GLN A 435 -21.71 31.72 -12.80
N PHE A 436 -21.27 30.86 -13.71
CA PHE A 436 -19.99 30.99 -14.37
C PHE A 436 -20.12 30.64 -15.85
N GLN A 437 -19.69 31.56 -16.71
CA GLN A 437 -19.92 31.55 -18.15
C GLN A 437 -18.58 31.68 -18.85
N PHE A 438 -18.03 30.57 -19.36
CA PHE A 438 -16.82 30.60 -20.18
C PHE A 438 -17.19 30.54 -21.67
N HIS A 439 -17.15 31.70 -22.32
CA HIS A 439 -17.67 31.86 -23.69
C HIS A 439 -16.91 31.05 -24.74
N ALA A 440 -15.59 30.90 -24.59
CA ALA A 440 -14.77 30.19 -25.58
C ALA A 440 -15.14 28.69 -25.67
N ALA A 441 -15.66 28.12 -24.58
CA ALA A 441 -16.08 26.72 -24.50
C ALA A 441 -17.60 26.51 -24.59
N ASP A 442 -18.40 27.58 -24.74
CA ASP A 442 -19.87 27.54 -24.58
C ASP A 442 -20.30 26.84 -23.27
N MET A 443 -19.55 27.11 -22.19
CA MET A 443 -19.73 26.46 -20.89
C MET A 443 -20.45 27.38 -19.91
N ASN A 444 -21.67 27.02 -19.54
CA ASN A 444 -22.55 27.85 -18.70
C ASN A 444 -22.90 27.07 -17.43
N PHE A 445 -22.13 27.28 -16.37
CA PHE A 445 -22.37 26.66 -15.07
C PHE A 445 -23.42 27.45 -14.26
N HIS A 446 -24.35 26.74 -13.64
CA HIS A 446 -25.34 27.28 -12.71
C HIS A 446 -25.44 26.41 -11.45
N SER A 447 -25.30 27.00 -10.27
CA SER A 447 -25.47 26.29 -8.99
C SER A 447 -26.91 25.83 -8.79
N THR A 448 -27.10 24.62 -8.28
CA THR A 448 -28.41 24.06 -7.88
C THR A 448 -28.52 23.86 -6.36
N SER A 449 -27.39 23.65 -5.67
CA SER A 449 -27.32 23.46 -4.22
C SER A 449 -26.01 24.01 -3.64
N TYR A 450 -25.96 24.12 -2.31
CA TYR A 450 -24.80 24.59 -1.54
C TYR A 450 -24.56 23.65 -0.37
N ASP A 451 -23.30 23.40 -0.06
CA ASP A 451 -22.89 22.54 1.05
C ASP A 451 -22.54 23.41 2.27
N TRP A 452 -21.66 24.38 2.09
CA TRP A 452 -21.18 25.26 3.15
C TRP A 452 -20.64 26.58 2.60
N LEU A 453 -20.54 27.58 3.48
CA LEU A 453 -19.94 28.89 3.23
C LEU A 453 -19.05 29.24 4.42
N ILE A 454 -17.86 29.75 4.13
CA ILE A 454 -16.92 30.28 5.10
C ILE A 454 -16.67 31.72 4.72
N ILE A 455 -16.86 32.62 5.68
CA ILE A 455 -16.43 34.01 5.60
C ILE A 455 -15.34 34.18 6.64
N THR A 456 -14.16 34.56 6.16
CA THR A 456 -13.12 35.17 6.98
C THR A 456 -13.04 36.63 6.59
N ARG A 457 -12.43 37.46 7.45
CA ARG A 457 -12.34 38.92 7.30
C ARG A 457 -12.26 39.43 5.85
N HIS A 458 -11.42 38.83 5.01
CA HIS A 458 -11.19 39.27 3.63
C HIS A 458 -11.34 38.16 2.57
N LYS A 459 -11.60 36.91 2.98
CA LYS A 459 -11.73 35.76 2.07
C LYS A 459 -13.07 35.05 2.30
N ALA A 460 -13.78 34.79 1.22
CA ALA A 460 -14.95 33.94 1.20
C ALA A 460 -14.65 32.64 0.45
N MET A 461 -15.10 31.51 0.99
CA MET A 461 -15.03 30.21 0.32
C MET A 461 -16.36 29.50 0.45
N TYR A 462 -16.83 28.85 -0.61
CA TYR A 462 -18.03 28.01 -0.52
C TYR A 462 -18.02 26.91 -1.57
N LYS A 463 -18.78 25.86 -1.26
CA LYS A 463 -18.90 24.65 -2.07
C LYS A 463 -20.36 24.31 -2.29
N GLY A 464 -20.66 23.63 -3.39
CA GLY A 464 -21.97 23.09 -3.67
C GLY A 464 -21.99 22.29 -4.95
N GLU A 465 -23.18 22.17 -5.53
CA GLU A 465 -23.42 21.45 -6.77
C GLU A 465 -24.12 22.33 -7.81
N GLY A 466 -24.07 21.92 -9.06
CA GLY A 466 -24.70 22.61 -10.17
C GLY A 466 -24.72 21.81 -11.47
N GLU A 467 -25.12 22.50 -12.52
CA GLU A 467 -25.28 21.97 -13.87
C GLU A 467 -24.46 22.81 -14.84
N ILE A 468 -23.93 22.17 -15.89
CA ILE A 468 -23.33 22.87 -17.04
C ILE A 468 -24.34 22.80 -18.18
N ASN A 469 -24.70 23.96 -18.73
CA ASN A 469 -25.67 24.09 -19.83
C ASN A 469 -27.06 23.49 -19.53
N GLY A 470 -27.43 23.43 -18.25
CA GLY A 470 -28.72 22.91 -17.78
C GLY A 470 -28.83 21.38 -17.77
N ASP A 471 -27.69 20.68 -17.79
CA ASP A 471 -27.61 19.22 -17.71
C ASP A 471 -26.40 18.78 -16.86
N GLY A 472 -26.38 17.50 -16.49
CA GLY A 472 -25.32 16.87 -15.71
C GLY A 472 -25.37 17.13 -14.20
N TRP A 473 -24.39 16.61 -13.48
CA TRP A 473 -24.27 16.76 -12.03
C TRP A 473 -22.82 17.07 -11.70
N TYR A 474 -22.56 18.34 -11.40
CA TYR A 474 -21.21 18.86 -11.19
C TYR A 474 -21.05 19.40 -9.79
N GLY A 475 -19.91 19.14 -9.18
CA GLY A 475 -19.50 19.81 -7.96
C GLY A 475 -18.74 21.09 -8.31
N PHE A 476 -18.81 22.08 -7.42
CA PHE A 476 -18.00 23.27 -7.56
C PHE A 476 -17.48 23.78 -6.21
N GLN A 477 -16.34 24.46 -6.26
CA GLN A 477 -15.78 25.21 -5.14
C GLN A 477 -15.33 26.58 -5.62
N LEU A 478 -15.72 27.63 -4.90
CA LEU A 478 -15.39 29.01 -5.22
C LEU A 478 -14.66 29.64 -4.04
N SER A 479 -13.58 30.36 -4.34
CA SER A 479 -12.84 31.20 -3.40
C SER A 479 -12.70 32.61 -3.94
N ALA A 480 -12.89 33.60 -3.07
CA ALA A 480 -12.88 35.01 -3.43
C ALA A 480 -12.19 35.84 -2.34
N ILE A 481 -11.30 36.75 -2.73
CA ILE A 481 -10.68 37.75 -1.85
C ILE A 481 -11.20 39.14 -2.23
N ASP A 482 -11.65 39.88 -1.22
CA ASP A 482 -12.09 41.28 -1.32
C ASP A 482 -10.89 42.22 -1.13
N GLU A 483 -10.53 42.97 -2.17
CA GLU A 483 -9.42 43.91 -2.14
C GLU A 483 -9.59 44.98 -1.06
N GLU A 484 -10.82 45.44 -0.79
CA GLU A 484 -11.10 46.51 0.17
C GLU A 484 -10.73 46.10 1.61
N LEU A 485 -10.59 44.80 1.85
CA LEU A 485 -10.37 44.20 3.17
C LEU A 485 -8.96 43.59 3.32
N THR A 486 -8.12 43.66 2.29
CA THR A 486 -6.82 42.97 2.24
C THR A 486 -5.65 43.95 2.05
N PRO A 487 -4.59 43.92 2.90
CA PRO A 487 -3.41 44.78 2.73
C PRO A 487 -2.37 44.26 1.72
N SER A 488 -2.52 43.05 1.20
CA SER A 488 -1.54 42.38 0.32
C SER A 488 -1.87 42.46 -1.18
N THR A 489 -3.09 42.86 -1.55
CA THR A 489 -3.53 42.93 -2.95
C THR A 489 -4.33 44.22 -3.19
N ASP A 490 -4.09 44.88 -4.32
CA ASP A 490 -4.84 46.07 -4.76
C ASP A 490 -5.99 45.70 -5.73
N VAL A 491 -6.28 44.39 -5.87
CA VAL A 491 -7.26 43.83 -6.80
C VAL A 491 -8.02 42.65 -6.16
N ASP A 492 -9.31 42.56 -6.47
CA ASP A 492 -10.17 41.43 -6.12
C ASP A 492 -9.67 40.14 -6.79
N LEU A 493 -9.54 39.06 -6.03
CA LEU A 493 -9.06 37.77 -6.54
C LEU A 493 -10.18 36.72 -6.52
N PHE A 494 -10.21 35.89 -7.56
CA PHE A 494 -11.29 34.93 -7.80
C PHE A 494 -10.75 33.58 -8.27
N ARG A 495 -11.22 32.50 -7.66
CA ARG A 495 -11.00 31.14 -8.15
C ARG A 495 -12.29 30.35 -8.15
N ILE A 496 -12.54 29.60 -9.22
CA ILE A 496 -13.62 28.61 -9.30
C ILE A 496 -13.07 27.30 -9.85
N ARG A 497 -13.43 26.22 -9.16
CA ARG A 497 -13.18 24.83 -9.57
C ARG A 497 -14.52 24.16 -9.85
N ILE A 498 -14.62 23.40 -10.94
CA ILE A 498 -15.80 22.64 -11.34
C ILE A 498 -15.36 21.24 -11.75
N TRP A 499 -16.05 20.21 -11.27
CA TRP A 499 -15.75 18.80 -11.57
C TRP A 499 -17.02 17.98 -11.82
N ASP A 500 -16.90 16.92 -12.63
CA ASP A 500 -18.02 16.04 -13.00
C ASP A 500 -18.18 14.91 -11.97
N LYS A 501 -19.29 14.95 -11.22
CA LYS A 501 -19.59 13.95 -10.18
C LYS A 501 -20.00 12.60 -10.77
N ASN A 502 -20.45 12.56 -12.03
CA ASN A 502 -20.78 11.32 -12.72
C ASN A 502 -19.53 10.60 -13.25
N ASN A 503 -18.39 11.28 -13.28
CA ASN A 503 -17.14 10.77 -13.82
C ASN A 503 -16.00 10.83 -12.80
N ASN A 504 -16.26 10.25 -11.62
CA ASN A 504 -15.27 10.09 -10.55
C ASN A 504 -14.58 11.41 -10.13
N ASP A 505 -15.39 12.47 -10.02
CA ASP A 505 -14.97 13.84 -9.69
C ASP A 505 -13.85 14.39 -10.61
N GLU A 506 -13.85 14.00 -11.89
CA GLU A 506 -12.90 14.53 -12.88
C GLU A 506 -13.05 16.05 -13.02
N LEU A 507 -11.94 16.77 -12.86
CA LEU A 507 -11.89 18.23 -12.95
C LEU A 507 -12.23 18.67 -14.37
N VAL A 508 -13.19 19.59 -14.51
CA VAL A 508 -13.64 20.15 -15.79
C VAL A 508 -13.03 21.53 -16.00
N TYR A 509 -13.01 22.35 -14.95
CA TYR A 509 -12.52 23.72 -15.02
C TYR A 509 -11.83 24.14 -13.71
N ASP A 510 -10.68 24.81 -13.82
CA ASP A 510 -10.00 25.53 -12.73
C ASP A 510 -9.23 26.72 -13.31
N ASN A 511 -9.63 27.94 -12.96
CA ASN A 511 -8.94 29.13 -13.46
C ASN A 511 -7.56 29.36 -12.82
N GLN A 512 -7.18 28.62 -11.78
CA GLN A 512 -5.84 28.66 -11.18
C GLN A 512 -5.05 27.40 -11.54
N VAL A 513 -4.58 27.38 -12.78
CA VAL A 513 -3.96 26.22 -13.42
C VAL A 513 -2.70 25.78 -12.66
N GLY A 514 -2.63 24.47 -12.39
CA GLY A 514 -1.48 23.84 -11.72
C GLY A 514 -1.52 23.94 -10.19
N GLU A 515 -2.48 24.64 -9.60
CA GLU A 515 -2.67 24.65 -8.15
C GLU A 515 -3.52 23.46 -7.70
N GLY A 516 -2.87 22.47 -7.09
CA GLY A 516 -3.52 21.24 -6.63
C GLY A 516 -4.44 21.47 -5.43
N ASP A 517 -4.09 22.37 -4.51
CA ASP A 517 -4.85 22.61 -3.29
C ASP A 517 -6.15 23.38 -3.58
N PRO A 518 -7.34 22.81 -3.34
CA PRO A 518 -8.62 23.51 -3.54
C PRO A 518 -8.82 24.71 -2.61
N ASN A 519 -8.11 24.76 -1.48
CA ASN A 519 -8.25 25.78 -0.46
C ASN A 519 -7.22 26.90 -0.55
N ALA A 520 -6.21 26.75 -1.41
CA ALA A 520 -5.22 27.78 -1.68
C ALA A 520 -5.89 29.11 -2.03
N ASP A 521 -5.25 30.21 -1.61
CA ASP A 521 -5.75 31.53 -1.90
C ASP A 521 -5.90 31.73 -3.42
N PRO A 522 -7.01 32.36 -3.87
CA PRO A 522 -7.19 32.69 -5.26
C PRO A 522 -6.07 33.65 -5.69
N THR A 523 -5.43 33.40 -6.83
CA THR A 523 -4.36 34.25 -7.39
C THR A 523 -4.79 34.96 -8.67
N ILE A 524 -5.96 34.65 -9.21
CA ILE A 524 -6.44 35.23 -10.47
C ILE A 524 -7.20 36.51 -10.16
N ALA A 525 -6.68 37.64 -10.64
CA ALA A 525 -7.34 38.92 -10.52
C ALA A 525 -8.57 39.00 -11.43
N ILE A 526 -9.62 39.66 -10.96
CA ILE A 526 -10.75 40.01 -11.82
C ILE A 526 -10.35 41.20 -12.69
N GLU A 527 -10.73 41.15 -13.96
CA GLU A 527 -10.39 42.21 -14.93
C GLU A 527 -11.48 43.31 -14.99
N GLY A 528 -12.66 43.00 -14.47
CA GLY A 528 -13.69 43.99 -14.22
C GLY A 528 -14.87 43.42 -13.46
N GLY A 529 -15.52 44.26 -12.66
CA GLY A 529 -16.56 43.84 -11.71
C GLY A 529 -16.23 44.26 -10.30
N ASN A 530 -16.83 43.60 -9.32
CA ASN A 530 -16.51 43.76 -7.92
C ASN A 530 -16.87 42.50 -7.13
N ILE A 531 -16.06 42.18 -6.13
CA ILE A 531 -16.35 41.22 -5.06
C ILE A 531 -16.58 42.04 -3.79
N LYS A 532 -17.51 41.60 -2.96
CA LYS A 532 -17.79 42.25 -1.68
C LYS A 532 -18.14 41.23 -0.62
N ILE A 533 -17.36 41.25 0.46
CA ILE A 533 -17.63 40.50 1.68
C ILE A 533 -18.40 41.42 2.63
N HIS A 534 -19.56 40.96 3.07
CA HIS A 534 -20.42 41.69 4.01
C HIS A 534 -20.27 41.05 5.39
N SER A 535 -19.37 41.60 6.21
CA SER A 535 -19.14 41.09 7.56
C SER A 535 -20.36 41.29 8.48
N GLY A 536 -20.68 40.27 9.27
CA GLY A 536 -21.69 40.34 10.33
C GLY A 536 -21.24 41.14 11.55
N HIS A 537 -19.92 41.25 11.75
CA HIS A 537 -19.29 41.99 12.84
C HIS A 537 -18.79 43.38 12.39
N LYS A 538 -19.05 44.40 13.21
CA LYS A 538 -18.47 45.74 13.02
C LYS A 538 -16.97 45.68 13.32
N ALA A 539 -16.14 45.96 12.32
CA ALA A 539 -14.68 45.93 12.42
C ALA A 539 -14.12 46.67 13.66
N ALA A 540 -13.30 45.99 14.45
CA ALA A 540 -12.41 46.60 15.43
C ALA A 540 -10.98 46.68 14.83
N ASN A 541 -10.32 47.82 15.06
CA ASN A 541 -9.11 48.30 14.40
C ASN A 541 -7.91 47.33 14.37
N ALA A 542 -7.20 47.33 13.24
CA ALA A 542 -5.91 46.69 13.04
C ALA A 542 -4.76 47.67 13.35
N ASP A 543 -3.73 47.21 14.05
CA ASP A 543 -2.39 47.83 14.04
C ASP A 543 -1.32 46.77 14.32
N GLY A 544 -0.34 46.69 13.41
CA GLY A 544 1.01 46.19 13.62
C GLY A 544 1.25 44.69 13.44
N PHE A 545 1.95 44.30 12.37
CA PHE A 545 3.28 43.66 12.41
C PHE A 545 3.83 43.57 10.97
N SER A 546 5.12 43.88 10.80
CA SER A 546 5.85 43.88 9.54
C SER A 546 6.79 42.68 9.48
N ASP A 547 6.65 41.82 8.47
CA ASP A 547 7.56 40.68 8.24
C ASP A 547 8.68 41.04 7.26
N GLU A 548 9.92 40.81 7.69
CA GLU A 548 11.05 40.60 6.78
C GLU A 548 10.92 39.20 6.17
N LEU A 549 10.98 39.11 4.83
CA LEU A 549 10.97 37.85 4.08
C LEU A 549 12.21 37.02 4.41
N ASN A 550 12.10 36.18 5.43
CA ASN A 550 13.04 35.11 5.71
C ASN A 550 12.83 34.03 4.64
N VAL A 551 13.84 33.77 3.80
CA VAL A 551 13.83 32.58 2.94
C VAL A 551 13.97 31.40 3.87
N GLU A 552 12.86 30.72 4.07
CA GLU A 552 12.70 29.62 5.01
C GLU A 552 13.65 28.48 4.62
N VAL A 553 14.70 28.29 5.41
CA VAL A 553 15.58 27.13 5.32
C VAL A 553 15.02 26.09 6.30
N PRO A 554 14.75 24.86 5.84
CA PRO A 554 14.19 23.84 6.71
C PRO A 554 15.16 23.53 7.84
N GLU A 555 14.68 23.41 9.08
CA GLU A 555 15.55 23.11 10.23
C GLU A 555 16.15 21.68 10.17
N LYS A 556 15.54 20.79 9.37
CA LYS A 556 15.96 19.41 9.19
C LYS A 556 15.79 18.94 7.75
N CYS A 557 16.53 17.90 7.38
CA CYS A 557 16.36 17.25 6.08
C CYS A 557 14.92 16.70 5.98
N ILE A 558 14.17 17.15 4.97
CA ILE A 558 12.75 16.82 4.78
C ILE A 558 12.51 16.37 3.35
N LEU A 559 11.72 15.32 3.17
CA LEU A 559 11.28 14.85 1.86
C LEU A 559 9.76 15.00 1.79
N PHE A 560 9.28 15.75 0.82
CA PHE A 560 7.85 15.95 0.61
C PHE A 560 7.31 14.84 -0.28
N GLN A 561 6.00 14.61 -0.18
CA GLN A 561 5.32 13.68 -1.05
C GLN A 561 5.48 14.12 -2.52
N ASN A 562 5.88 13.19 -3.40
CA ASN A 562 6.02 13.50 -4.82
C ASN A 562 4.66 13.87 -5.43
N TYR A 563 4.65 14.81 -6.38
CA TYR A 563 3.43 15.26 -7.04
C TYR A 563 3.57 15.25 -8.57
N PRO A 564 2.63 14.63 -9.31
CA PRO A 564 1.46 13.90 -8.82
C PRO A 564 1.80 12.55 -8.16
N ASN A 565 0.99 12.15 -7.19
CA ASN A 565 0.95 10.79 -6.63
C ASN A 565 -0.53 10.32 -6.50
N PRO A 566 -1.02 9.32 -7.27
CA PRO A 566 -0.26 8.43 -8.13
C PRO A 566 0.41 9.14 -9.32
N ALA A 567 1.69 8.89 -9.50
CA ALA A 567 2.43 9.30 -10.67
C ALA A 567 1.88 8.56 -11.89
N LYS A 568 1.70 9.24 -13.02
CA LYS A 568 1.29 8.61 -14.29
C LYS A 568 2.41 8.52 -15.32
N HIS A 569 2.98 9.65 -15.73
CA HIS A 569 4.10 9.68 -16.68
C HIS A 569 5.35 10.33 -16.11
N SER A 570 5.15 11.29 -15.21
CA SER A 570 6.19 11.93 -14.42
C SER A 570 5.63 12.31 -13.06
N THR A 571 6.54 12.60 -12.13
CA THR A 571 6.24 13.19 -10.85
C THR A 571 7.39 14.06 -10.39
N THR A 572 7.11 14.98 -9.50
CA THR A 572 8.07 15.96 -9.01
C THR A 572 8.32 15.68 -7.53
N ILE A 573 9.58 15.49 -7.17
CA ILE A 573 10.00 15.16 -5.82
C ILE A 573 10.64 16.39 -5.21
N ARG A 574 9.96 16.98 -4.24
CA ARG A 574 10.47 18.13 -3.48
C ARG A 574 11.14 17.65 -2.21
N PHE A 575 12.25 18.25 -1.85
CA PHE A 575 12.92 18.01 -0.57
C PHE A 575 13.57 19.29 -0.04
N GLY A 576 13.91 19.31 1.24
CA GLY A 576 14.60 20.40 1.89
C GLY A 576 15.83 19.90 2.63
N ILE A 577 16.93 20.64 2.55
CA ILE A 577 18.16 20.36 3.30
C ILE A 577 18.58 21.58 4.13
N PRO A 578 18.96 21.39 5.41
CA PRO A 578 19.21 22.48 6.35
C PRO A 578 20.56 23.17 6.14
N GLU A 579 21.51 22.48 5.51
CA GLU A 579 22.88 22.94 5.28
C GLU A 579 23.40 22.41 3.93
N ASP A 580 24.47 23.02 3.41
CA ASP A 580 25.11 22.60 2.16
C ASP A 580 25.68 21.18 2.32
N THR A 581 25.16 20.20 1.57
CA THR A 581 25.50 18.79 1.77
C THR A 581 25.40 17.96 0.48
N HIS A 582 26.00 16.77 0.50
CA HIS A 582 25.86 15.79 -0.57
C HIS A 582 24.52 15.07 -0.46
N VAL A 583 23.68 15.20 -1.48
CA VAL A 583 22.34 14.60 -1.53
C VAL A 583 22.32 13.42 -2.49
N LEU A 584 21.85 12.30 -1.96
CA LEU A 584 21.52 11.09 -2.70
C LEU A 584 20.00 10.84 -2.60
N LEU A 585 19.27 11.05 -3.69
CA LEU A 585 17.82 10.80 -3.77
C LEU A 585 17.57 9.56 -4.62
N LYS A 586 16.96 8.55 -4.02
CA LYS A 586 16.70 7.25 -4.61
C LYS A 586 15.22 6.91 -4.56
N ILE A 587 14.76 6.07 -5.48
CA ILE A 587 13.43 5.49 -5.51
C ILE A 587 13.61 3.99 -5.29
N TYR A 588 12.71 3.36 -4.54
CA TYR A 588 12.69 1.98 -4.14
C TYR A 588 11.32 1.38 -4.46
N ASP A 589 11.17 0.07 -4.51
CA ASP A 589 9.87 -0.61 -4.63
C ASP A 589 9.40 -1.20 -3.29
N MET A 590 8.26 -1.91 -3.30
CA MET A 590 7.65 -2.55 -2.12
C MET A 590 8.50 -3.64 -1.46
N THR A 591 9.55 -4.08 -2.11
CA THR A 591 10.43 -5.14 -1.63
C THR A 591 11.77 -4.61 -1.13
N GLY A 592 11.90 -3.27 -1.06
CA GLY A 592 13.07 -2.58 -0.51
C GLY A 592 14.16 -2.29 -1.54
N ASN A 593 13.90 -2.49 -2.85
CA ASN A 593 14.95 -2.38 -3.87
C ASN A 593 14.96 -1.05 -4.58
N ILE A 594 16.14 -0.49 -4.85
CA ILE A 594 16.32 0.78 -5.53
C ILE A 594 15.96 0.64 -7.02
N VAL A 595 14.91 1.33 -7.47
CA VAL A 595 14.47 1.37 -8.88
C VAL A 595 14.95 2.60 -9.65
N ASN A 596 15.40 3.67 -8.97
CA ASN A 596 16.02 4.83 -9.63
C ASN A 596 16.92 5.65 -8.68
N VAL A 597 17.92 6.34 -9.22
CA VAL A 597 18.72 7.34 -8.51
C VAL A 597 18.51 8.69 -9.18
N LEU A 598 17.73 9.56 -8.56
CA LEU A 598 17.31 10.84 -9.15
C LEU A 598 18.38 11.93 -9.03
N THR A 599 19.18 11.90 -7.96
CA THR A 599 20.33 12.78 -7.82
C THR A 599 21.37 12.19 -6.88
N ASN A 600 22.64 12.51 -7.12
CA ASN A 600 23.79 12.08 -6.34
C ASN A 600 24.90 13.15 -6.44
N GLN A 601 24.64 14.34 -5.89
CA GLN A 601 25.52 15.51 -6.01
C GLN A 601 25.36 16.46 -4.81
N ASN A 602 26.18 17.50 -4.75
CA ASN A 602 26.08 18.52 -3.68
C ASN A 602 24.95 19.51 -3.97
N PHE A 603 24.17 19.84 -2.96
CA PHE A 603 23.13 20.89 -2.98
C PHE A 603 23.39 21.90 -1.85
N THR A 604 22.98 23.15 -2.04
CA THR A 604 23.05 24.21 -1.01
C THR A 604 21.85 24.15 -0.06
N ALA A 605 21.95 24.71 1.15
CA ALA A 605 20.84 24.78 2.10
C ALA A 605 19.56 25.40 1.48
N GLY A 606 18.39 24.81 1.76
CA GLY A 606 17.09 25.25 1.25
C GLY A 606 16.23 24.12 0.67
N TYR A 607 15.11 24.51 0.06
CA TYR A 607 14.20 23.60 -0.63
C TYR A 607 14.58 23.41 -2.09
N HIS A 608 14.60 22.16 -2.55
CA HIS A 608 14.96 21.71 -3.88
C HIS A 608 13.88 20.82 -4.48
N THR A 609 13.92 20.69 -5.80
CA THR A 609 12.95 19.87 -6.53
C THR A 609 13.64 19.11 -7.65
N VAL A 610 13.28 17.84 -7.80
CA VAL A 610 13.79 16.97 -8.86
C VAL A 610 12.60 16.34 -9.58
N GLU A 611 12.53 16.53 -10.89
CA GLU A 611 11.55 15.84 -11.72
C GLU A 611 11.98 14.39 -11.96
N PHE A 612 11.00 13.50 -11.92
CA PHE A 612 11.17 12.08 -12.13
C PHE A 612 10.22 11.56 -13.21
N ASN A 613 10.77 11.06 -14.31
CA ASN A 613 10.01 10.35 -15.35
C ASN A 613 9.72 8.92 -14.90
N THR A 614 8.46 8.58 -14.71
CA THR A 614 8.04 7.30 -14.14
C THR A 614 7.56 6.30 -15.19
N ASN A 615 7.66 6.59 -16.49
CA ASN A 615 7.13 5.73 -17.56
C ASN A 615 7.73 4.33 -17.61
N HIS A 616 8.95 4.15 -17.08
CA HIS A 616 9.62 2.86 -17.00
C HIS A 616 9.24 2.05 -15.75
N LEU A 617 8.49 2.63 -14.82
CA LEU A 617 8.03 1.96 -13.61
C LEU A 617 6.68 1.30 -13.86
N ALA A 618 6.56 0.04 -13.41
CA ALA A 618 5.28 -0.68 -13.37
C ALA A 618 4.29 0.02 -12.43
N GLU A 619 2.98 -0.21 -12.59
CA GLU A 619 2.01 0.25 -11.60
C GLU A 619 2.28 -0.40 -10.25
N GLY A 620 2.15 0.36 -9.17
CA GLY A 620 2.46 -0.15 -7.84
C GLY A 620 2.95 0.93 -6.91
N VAL A 621 3.40 0.52 -5.73
CA VAL A 621 3.96 1.41 -4.72
C VAL A 621 5.48 1.38 -4.79
N TYR A 622 6.05 2.56 -4.72
CA TYR A 622 7.47 2.85 -4.66
C TYR A 622 7.74 3.72 -3.44
N PHE A 623 8.95 3.65 -2.90
CA PHE A 623 9.39 4.50 -1.82
C PHE A 623 10.49 5.42 -2.31
N ILE A 624 10.53 6.65 -1.86
CA ILE A 624 11.56 7.63 -2.19
C ILE A 624 12.43 7.74 -0.95
N ARG A 625 13.74 7.60 -1.06
CA ARG A 625 14.68 7.89 0.03
C ARG A 625 15.58 9.04 -0.37
N LEU A 626 15.51 10.10 0.40
CA LEU A 626 16.47 11.19 0.38
C LEU A 626 17.51 10.92 1.44
N GLN A 627 18.78 11.03 1.09
CA GLN A 627 19.91 10.92 2.02
C GLN A 627 20.80 12.15 1.84
N ALA A 628 21.09 12.84 2.95
CA ALA A 628 21.86 14.07 3.00
C ALA A 628 22.82 14.01 4.21
N ASP A 629 24.08 13.67 3.95
CA ASP A 629 25.10 13.27 4.94
C ASP A 629 24.59 12.22 5.95
N LYS A 630 24.30 12.63 7.21
CA LYS A 630 23.82 11.74 8.29
C LYS A 630 22.30 11.62 8.38
N ASN A 631 21.57 12.44 7.63
CA ASN A 631 20.11 12.48 7.68
C ASN A 631 19.51 11.71 6.51
N SER A 632 18.41 11.00 6.76
CA SER A 632 17.62 10.38 5.70
C SER A 632 16.13 10.62 5.91
N ALA A 633 15.40 10.83 4.83
CA ALA A 633 13.95 10.98 4.83
C ALA A 633 13.33 10.04 3.78
N PHE A 634 12.14 9.53 4.05
CA PHE A 634 11.45 8.57 3.19
C PHE A 634 10.07 9.11 2.78
N GLY A 635 9.62 8.76 1.57
CA GLY A 635 8.29 9.09 1.05
C GLY A 635 7.74 7.92 0.25
N LYS A 636 6.42 7.86 0.00
CA LYS A 636 5.79 6.75 -0.74
C LYS A 636 5.18 7.26 -2.03
N MET A 637 5.74 6.89 -3.18
CA MET A 637 5.18 7.16 -4.51
C MET A 637 4.34 5.99 -5.01
N ILE A 638 3.07 6.21 -5.31
CA ILE A 638 2.23 5.28 -6.06
C ILE A 638 2.40 5.59 -7.56
N LYS A 639 2.47 4.56 -8.40
CA LYS A 639 2.49 4.65 -9.87
C LYS A 639 1.21 4.02 -10.41
N LYS A 640 0.51 4.71 -11.31
CA LYS A 640 -0.63 4.20 -12.10
C LYS A 640 -0.42 4.52 -13.58
N LYS A 641 -1.05 3.82 -14.53
CA LYS A 641 -0.97 4.17 -15.97
C LYS A 641 -1.69 5.47 -16.30
#